data_AF-A0A1J9QQ85-F1
#
_entry.id   AF-A0A1J9QQ85-F1
#
_cell.length_a   1.000
_cell.length_b   1.000
_cell.length_c   1.000
_cell.angle_alpha   90.00
_cell.angle_beta   90.00
_cell.angle_gamma   90.00
#
_symmetry.space_group_name_H-M   'P 1'
#
loop_
_entity.id
_entity.type
_entity.pdbx_description
1 polymer ?
#
loop_
_entity_poly.entity_id
_entity_poly.type
_entity_poly.pdbx_seq_one_letter_code
_entity_poly.pdbx_strand_id
1 'polypeptide(L)'
;MQRPWTPDAWTPTIYRTNPAQTPPPHPQLVADHIRHVQSLTQNLSTSPYDPDIWCARAGRLLSLGHPELAVGDAYRALLLCDYSNGHIPDFLSLSSPTGPISSQSPTEPASQHFPSQRLLSASSYRTLVQGLYDCHCHPEALETCQVAQAKFPADPFFQVKTAELSAVMEKKSDHIAMGPESAARQRDKLHDGAVLTIPYPWMEPLPLQRSQALIDSVNKEFQRCTSSCRLDYSSLGEAPIPKWAGRAPQVLGVFAAHEIDPGECILVDRTATAACSSVSACTNCFSNTADPRYDASCCSAHFCSEDCYQTALSTYHKVICGKDFTWLQNTVTGISESAAAMRPVLLCRYLASCVQAGTTLNPLAHPLIARLQPQLSGRHLDVFTLTETVVRPIQILLQLEVDVFANPNFDTWIIHTIWTRLANNKQGFSRGPENGGGWIDSISPLMPFFNHSCDPNVECWHEDTTTMSFFARRHIEEGEELFDSYVSVEEVPLEERQQILWPWFEGPCLCSKCLREYRHAENDTTLNTGSSGLFGSAENRPFGHIQQSTPHAAENIKLCSSLHRSPTANMLSLTRTTTTRAARQLPFPRTLPALRPPATAAAAAIRKASTTTPIKPEQTKDLFTRFAKLDPELYGILTVTLGAVSAFAYYFAGNPTGSSDARSVPAVPGSEPWREAGASGKYMYYPGGDVHRTPKEAPSALNAAVIPGVNLPKELHEKYNKYGKDGYDF
;
A
#
# COMPACT_ATOMS: atom_id res chain seq x y z
N MET A 1 6.17 -19.48 18.89
CA MET A 1 4.69 -19.43 18.71
C MET A 1 4.07 -18.98 20.02
N GLN A 2 2.98 -18.20 19.99
CA GLN A 2 2.34 -17.73 21.23
C GLN A 2 1.23 -18.68 21.71
N ARG A 3 0.52 -19.31 20.77
CA ARG A 3 -0.55 -20.28 21.05
C ARG A 3 -0.40 -21.57 20.23
N PRO A 4 -1.05 -22.68 20.63
CA PRO A 4 -1.05 -23.91 19.83
C PRO A 4 -1.67 -23.68 18.45
N TRP A 5 -0.96 -24.09 17.40
CA TRP A 5 -1.47 -24.10 16.04
C TRP A 5 -2.30 -25.37 15.80
N THR A 6 -3.59 -25.22 15.50
CA THR A 6 -4.49 -26.34 15.18
C THR A 6 -4.67 -26.51 13.67
N PRO A 7 -4.90 -27.75 13.18
CA PRO A 7 -5.11 -28.00 11.75
C PRO A 7 -6.28 -27.23 11.13
N ASP A 8 -7.38 -27.08 11.88
CA ASP A 8 -8.59 -26.37 11.40
C ASP A 8 -8.36 -24.86 11.17
N ALA A 9 -7.32 -24.30 11.78
CA ALA A 9 -6.93 -22.91 11.63
C ALA A 9 -5.83 -22.71 10.55
N TRP A 10 -5.44 -23.76 9.82
CA TRP A 10 -4.42 -23.63 8.77
C TRP A 10 -4.91 -22.75 7.62
N THR A 11 -4.10 -21.77 7.25
CA THR A 11 -4.31 -20.93 6.07
C THR A 11 -2.94 -20.59 5.48
N PRO A 12 -2.69 -20.82 4.19
CA PRO A 12 -1.41 -20.49 3.55
C PRO A 12 -1.29 -18.99 3.25
N THR A 13 -0.06 -18.48 3.20
CA THR A 13 0.28 -17.12 2.74
C THR A 13 0.76 -17.10 1.28
N ILE A 14 1.14 -18.25 0.71
CA ILE A 14 1.52 -18.35 -0.70
C ILE A 14 0.37 -17.97 -1.63
N TYR A 15 0.62 -17.03 -2.54
CA TYR A 15 -0.28 -16.71 -3.64
C TYR A 15 0.09 -17.53 -4.88
N ARG A 16 -0.73 -18.55 -5.18
CA ARG A 16 -0.44 -19.50 -6.28
C ARG A 16 -0.96 -19.01 -7.62
N THR A 17 -0.10 -19.01 -8.62
CA THR A 17 -0.35 -18.50 -9.97
C THR A 17 0.08 -19.49 -11.04
N ASN A 18 0.96 -20.43 -10.70
CA ASN A 18 1.45 -21.45 -11.62
C ASN A 18 1.79 -22.77 -10.90
N PRO A 19 1.89 -23.90 -11.64
CA PRO A 19 2.17 -25.22 -11.06
C PRO A 19 3.60 -25.46 -10.54
N ALA A 20 4.56 -24.58 -10.87
CA ALA A 20 5.96 -24.72 -10.41
C ALA A 20 6.18 -24.17 -8.99
N GLN A 21 5.18 -23.49 -8.43
CA GLN A 21 5.14 -23.12 -7.02
C GLN A 21 4.80 -24.33 -6.13
N THR A 22 5.22 -24.28 -4.86
CA THR A 22 4.97 -25.38 -3.92
C THR A 22 3.46 -25.70 -3.81
N PRO A 23 3.05 -26.95 -4.11
CA PRO A 23 1.65 -27.34 -4.08
C PRO A 23 1.11 -27.29 -2.63
N PRO A 24 -0.21 -27.16 -2.44
CA PRO A 24 -0.78 -27.31 -1.11
C PRO A 24 -0.48 -28.70 -0.55
N PRO A 25 -0.20 -28.82 0.77
CA PRO A 25 0.03 -30.12 1.39
C PRO A 25 -1.25 -30.97 1.29
N HIS A 26 -1.07 -32.29 1.23
CA HIS A 26 -2.22 -33.20 1.34
C HIS A 26 -2.94 -32.97 2.68
N PRO A 27 -4.28 -32.90 2.74
CA PRO A 27 -5.01 -32.55 3.97
C PRO A 27 -4.63 -33.39 5.19
N GLN A 28 -4.36 -34.68 5.00
CA GLN A 28 -3.94 -35.59 6.08
C GLN A 28 -2.54 -35.29 6.63
N LEU A 29 -1.68 -34.63 5.86
CA LEU A 29 -0.32 -34.27 6.27
C LEU A 29 -0.24 -32.91 6.97
N VAL A 30 -1.27 -32.06 6.86
CA VAL A 30 -1.29 -30.72 7.48
C VAL A 30 -1.03 -30.82 8.98
N ALA A 31 -1.74 -31.71 9.67
CA ALA A 31 -1.58 -31.91 11.10
C ALA A 31 -0.16 -32.37 11.47
N ASP A 32 0.46 -33.21 10.65
CA ASP A 32 1.81 -33.74 10.88
C ASP A 32 2.86 -32.65 10.68
N HIS A 33 2.74 -31.86 9.62
CA HIS A 33 3.61 -30.72 9.39
C HIS A 33 3.52 -29.70 10.53
N ILE A 34 2.31 -29.37 11.01
CA ILE A 34 2.09 -28.46 12.14
C ILE A 34 2.75 -29.00 13.41
N ARG A 35 2.58 -30.28 13.75
CA ARG A 35 3.24 -30.90 14.91
C ARG A 35 4.76 -30.82 14.80
N HIS A 36 5.32 -31.02 13.62
CA HIS A 36 6.76 -30.86 13.41
C HIS A 36 7.23 -29.42 13.60
N VAL A 37 6.51 -28.43 13.06
CA VAL A 37 6.88 -27.01 13.27
C VAL A 37 6.86 -26.68 14.77
N GLN A 38 5.83 -27.12 15.51
CA GLN A 38 5.74 -26.91 16.95
C GLN A 38 6.94 -27.51 17.71
N SER A 39 7.29 -28.76 17.40
CA SER A 39 8.45 -29.45 17.98
C SER A 39 9.76 -28.72 17.67
N LEU A 40 9.96 -28.32 16.40
CA LEU A 40 11.17 -27.59 15.99
C LEU A 40 11.25 -26.21 16.65
N THR A 41 10.13 -25.49 16.79
CA THR A 41 10.07 -24.24 17.55
C THR A 41 10.46 -24.44 19.02
N GLN A 42 10.03 -25.55 19.65
CA GLN A 42 10.45 -25.87 21.02
C GLN A 42 11.95 -26.18 21.07
N ASN A 43 12.48 -26.96 20.13
CA ASN A 43 13.90 -27.29 20.11
C ASN A 43 14.78 -26.04 19.93
N LEU A 44 14.36 -25.07 19.11
CA LEU A 44 15.06 -23.79 18.96
C LEU A 44 15.16 -22.98 20.26
N SER A 45 14.22 -23.15 21.20
CA SER A 45 14.33 -22.49 22.52
C SER A 45 15.49 -23.03 23.37
N THR A 46 15.97 -24.24 23.06
CA THR A 46 17.08 -24.90 23.77
C THR A 46 18.37 -24.94 22.96
N SER A 47 18.28 -24.97 21.62
CA SER A 47 19.41 -25.05 20.70
C SER A 47 19.27 -24.04 19.56
N PRO A 48 19.26 -22.72 19.86
CA PRO A 48 18.95 -21.68 18.87
C PRO A 48 20.00 -21.53 17.77
N TYR A 49 21.23 -21.98 17.98
CA TYR A 49 22.32 -21.90 17.00
C TYR A 49 22.53 -23.20 16.22
N ASP A 50 21.60 -24.15 16.30
CA ASP A 50 21.66 -25.37 15.49
C ASP A 50 21.04 -25.10 14.10
N PRO A 51 21.84 -25.04 13.02
CA PRO A 51 21.33 -24.78 11.69
C PRO A 51 20.40 -25.87 11.15
N ASP A 52 20.49 -27.12 11.65
CA ASP A 52 19.64 -28.22 11.19
C ASP A 52 18.19 -27.99 11.58
N ILE A 53 17.96 -27.50 12.79
CA ILE A 53 16.63 -27.20 13.32
C ILE A 53 15.98 -26.07 12.50
N TRP A 54 16.72 -25.00 12.19
CA TRP A 54 16.25 -23.92 11.31
C TRP A 54 15.93 -24.40 9.91
N CYS A 55 16.83 -25.16 9.27
CA CYS A 55 16.60 -25.72 7.94
C CYS A 55 15.38 -26.65 7.91
N ALA A 56 15.22 -27.51 8.93
CA ALA A 56 14.09 -28.40 9.06
C ALA A 56 12.77 -27.62 9.21
N ARG A 57 12.76 -26.56 10.04
CA ARG A 57 11.58 -25.71 10.26
C ARG A 57 11.20 -24.97 8.98
N ALA A 58 12.20 -24.44 8.25
CA ALA A 58 12.02 -23.81 6.95
C ALA A 58 11.29 -24.74 5.96
N GLY A 59 11.76 -25.98 5.80
CA GLY A 59 11.14 -26.96 4.89
C GLY A 59 9.69 -27.29 5.25
N ARG A 60 9.36 -27.36 6.56
CA ARG A 60 7.99 -27.61 7.01
C ARG A 60 7.07 -26.39 6.80
N LEU A 61 7.56 -25.18 7.04
CA LEU A 61 6.83 -23.94 6.75
C LEU A 61 6.55 -23.79 5.25
N LEU A 62 7.55 -24.10 4.40
CA LEU A 62 7.37 -24.09 2.94
C LEU A 62 6.28 -25.08 2.51
N SER A 63 6.33 -26.30 3.05
CA SER A 63 5.32 -27.35 2.78
C SER A 63 3.91 -26.95 3.23
N LEU A 64 3.78 -26.13 4.28
CA LEU A 64 2.52 -25.58 4.77
C LEU A 64 2.04 -24.36 3.97
N GLY A 65 2.82 -23.89 2.99
CA GLY A 65 2.49 -22.72 2.19
C GLY A 65 2.77 -21.39 2.89
N HIS A 66 3.80 -21.35 3.74
CA HIS A 66 4.33 -20.13 4.37
C HIS A 66 5.73 -19.77 3.84
N PRO A 67 5.86 -19.39 2.56
CA PRO A 67 7.15 -19.21 1.93
C PRO A 67 7.97 -18.07 2.54
N GLU A 68 7.34 -16.99 3.01
CA GLU A 68 8.02 -15.86 3.66
C GLU A 68 8.69 -16.27 4.98
N LEU A 69 8.03 -17.15 5.75
CA LEU A 69 8.60 -17.70 6.98
C LEU A 69 9.70 -18.71 6.68
N ALA A 70 9.50 -19.53 5.65
CA ALA A 70 10.50 -20.49 5.20
C ALA A 70 11.78 -19.80 4.71
N VAL A 71 11.66 -18.70 3.96
CA VAL A 71 12.78 -17.87 3.52
C VAL A 71 13.54 -17.32 4.73
N GLY A 72 12.84 -16.80 5.74
CA GLY A 72 13.45 -16.30 6.97
C GLY A 72 14.23 -17.34 7.76
N ASP A 73 13.70 -18.56 7.88
CA ASP A 73 14.36 -19.67 8.56
C ASP A 73 15.53 -20.24 7.75
N ALA A 74 15.37 -20.40 6.44
CA ALA A 74 16.43 -20.86 5.54
C ALA A 74 17.60 -19.87 5.52
N TYR A 75 17.32 -18.56 5.55
CA TYR A 75 18.35 -17.54 5.63
C TYR A 75 19.11 -17.61 6.98
N ARG A 76 18.43 -17.79 8.12
CA ARG A 76 19.10 -18.02 9.41
C ARG A 76 19.96 -19.29 9.42
N ALA A 77 19.46 -20.39 8.83
CA ALA A 77 20.24 -21.61 8.69
C ALA A 77 21.54 -21.37 7.89
N LEU A 78 21.47 -20.58 6.81
CA LEU A 78 22.64 -20.18 6.03
C LEU A 78 23.59 -19.27 6.81
N LEU A 79 23.09 -18.32 7.61
CA LEU A 79 23.93 -17.50 8.50
C LEU A 79 24.75 -18.37 9.45
N LEU A 80 24.14 -19.39 10.06
CA LEU A 80 24.81 -20.32 10.96
C LEU A 80 25.76 -21.28 10.22
N CYS A 81 25.41 -21.71 9.01
CA CYS A 81 26.24 -22.62 8.21
C CYS A 81 27.46 -21.94 7.61
N ASP A 82 27.28 -20.77 7.01
CA ASP A 82 28.24 -20.15 6.11
C ASP A 82 28.97 -18.95 6.76
N TYR A 83 28.41 -18.39 7.85
CA TYR A 83 28.87 -17.15 8.46
C TYR A 83 28.99 -17.24 10.00
N SER A 84 29.50 -18.38 10.49
CA SER A 84 29.60 -18.73 11.91
C SER A 84 30.35 -17.72 12.81
N ASN A 85 31.09 -16.76 12.23
CA ASN A 85 31.80 -15.71 12.95
C ASN A 85 31.00 -14.40 13.12
N GLY A 86 29.69 -14.40 12.84
CA GLY A 86 28.82 -13.23 13.03
C GLY A 86 28.98 -12.12 11.99
N HIS A 87 29.84 -12.32 10.99
CA HIS A 87 29.98 -11.42 9.85
C HIS A 87 28.94 -11.79 8.80
N ILE A 88 27.78 -11.13 8.84
CA ILE A 88 26.82 -11.19 7.73
C ILE A 88 27.48 -10.50 6.55
N PRO A 89 27.62 -11.14 5.37
CA PRO A 89 28.09 -10.44 4.20
C PRO A 89 27.12 -9.32 3.85
N ASP A 90 27.66 -8.18 3.43
CA ASP A 90 26.89 -7.22 2.64
C ASP A 90 26.49 -7.90 1.33
N PHE A 91 25.33 -8.58 1.32
CA PHE A 91 24.66 -9.05 0.10
C PHE A 91 24.32 -7.89 -0.85
N LEU A 92 24.56 -6.64 -0.42
CA LEU A 92 24.35 -5.36 -1.12
C LEU A 92 25.27 -5.10 -2.32
N SER A 93 26.15 -6.02 -2.74
CA SER A 93 26.88 -5.87 -4.03
C SER A 93 26.13 -6.45 -5.24
N LEU A 94 24.97 -7.05 -5.01
CA LEU A 94 24.13 -7.64 -6.05
C LEU A 94 23.18 -6.64 -6.71
N SER A 95 23.13 -5.40 -6.22
CA SER A 95 22.25 -4.33 -6.70
C SER A 95 22.91 -3.26 -7.59
N SER A 96 24.15 -3.46 -8.08
CA SER A 96 24.80 -2.49 -8.98
C SER A 96 24.75 -2.92 -10.45
N PRO A 97 24.00 -2.23 -11.35
CA PRO A 97 23.94 -2.54 -12.78
C PRO A 97 25.17 -2.11 -13.59
N THR A 98 26.22 -1.56 -12.99
CA THR A 98 27.34 -0.98 -13.75
C THR A 98 28.69 -1.20 -13.08
N GLY A 99 29.31 -2.35 -13.36
CA GLY A 99 30.73 -2.56 -13.13
C GLY A 99 31.17 -4.00 -13.39
N PRO A 100 32.30 -4.25 -14.08
CA PRO A 100 32.82 -5.59 -14.26
C PRO A 100 33.15 -6.19 -12.89
N ILE A 101 32.71 -7.43 -12.67
CA ILE A 101 33.06 -8.28 -11.53
C ILE A 101 34.58 -8.17 -11.32
N SER A 102 35.00 -7.43 -10.31
CA SER A 102 36.39 -7.44 -9.87
C SER A 102 36.61 -8.83 -9.29
N SER A 103 37.41 -9.61 -10.01
CA SER A 103 37.90 -10.93 -9.62
C SER A 103 38.89 -10.78 -8.46
N GLN A 104 38.40 -10.40 -7.29
CA GLN A 104 39.09 -10.66 -6.04
C GLN A 104 38.36 -11.81 -5.37
N SER A 105 38.83 -13.01 -5.73
CA SER A 105 38.62 -14.22 -4.96
C SER A 105 38.99 -13.94 -3.49
N PRO A 106 38.08 -14.17 -2.53
CA PRO A 106 38.52 -14.35 -1.15
C PRO A 106 39.34 -15.64 -1.17
N THR A 107 40.65 -15.49 -1.18
CA THR A 107 41.58 -16.56 -0.85
C THR A 107 41.53 -16.73 0.67
N GLU A 108 40.38 -17.18 1.18
CA GLU A 108 40.35 -17.80 2.49
C GLU A 108 40.79 -19.27 2.33
N PRO A 109 41.69 -19.76 3.20
CA PRO A 109 42.06 -21.17 3.18
C PRO A 109 40.80 -21.99 3.43
N ALA A 110 40.64 -23.08 2.67
CA ALA A 110 39.55 -24.03 2.81
C ALA A 110 39.37 -24.44 4.29
N SER A 111 38.50 -23.74 4.99
CA SER A 111 38.11 -24.09 6.34
C SER A 111 37.37 -25.42 6.23
N GLN A 112 37.78 -26.38 7.06
CA GLN A 112 37.27 -27.75 7.06
C GLN A 112 35.77 -27.76 7.38
N HIS A 113 34.92 -27.48 6.40
CA HIS A 113 33.48 -27.67 6.54
C HIS A 113 33.22 -29.18 6.59
N PHE A 114 32.66 -29.64 7.70
CA PHE A 114 32.26 -31.03 7.85
C PHE A 114 31.26 -31.41 6.74
N PRO A 115 31.30 -32.63 6.18
CA PRO A 115 30.40 -33.06 5.11
C PRO A 115 28.90 -32.82 5.40
N SER A 116 28.50 -32.92 6.67
CA SER A 116 27.14 -32.63 7.14
C SER A 116 26.74 -31.16 6.96
N GLN A 117 27.61 -30.22 7.30
CA GLN A 117 27.36 -28.78 7.17
C GLN A 117 27.22 -28.35 5.72
N ARG A 118 28.00 -28.95 4.81
CA ARG A 118 27.88 -28.69 3.36
C ARG A 118 26.54 -29.15 2.79
N LEU A 119 26.06 -30.32 3.21
CA LEU A 119 24.74 -30.84 2.80
C LEU A 119 23.61 -29.97 3.34
N LEU A 120 23.73 -29.51 4.58
CA LEU A 120 22.77 -28.64 5.23
C LEU A 120 22.70 -27.26 4.57
N SER A 121 23.85 -26.67 4.26
CA SER A 121 23.95 -25.42 3.49
C SER A 121 23.26 -25.57 2.13
N ALA A 122 23.54 -26.65 1.39
CA ALA A 122 22.85 -26.93 0.12
C ALA A 122 21.32 -27.06 0.30
N SER A 123 20.86 -27.80 1.32
CA SER A 123 19.42 -27.93 1.62
C SER A 123 18.77 -26.57 1.92
N SER A 124 19.43 -25.74 2.72
CA SER A 124 18.95 -24.40 3.08
C SER A 124 18.85 -23.51 1.84
N TYR A 125 19.83 -23.55 0.93
CA TYR A 125 19.74 -22.85 -0.36
C TYR A 125 18.58 -23.35 -1.23
N ARG A 126 18.31 -24.66 -1.28
CA ARG A 126 17.16 -25.18 -2.06
C ARG A 126 15.84 -24.63 -1.52
N THR A 127 15.65 -24.65 -0.19
CA THR A 127 14.46 -24.09 0.46
C THR A 127 14.37 -22.58 0.26
N LEU A 128 15.48 -21.85 0.38
CA LEU A 128 15.52 -20.41 0.14
C LEU A 128 15.10 -20.07 -1.29
N VAL A 129 15.73 -20.68 -2.30
CA VAL A 129 15.41 -20.43 -3.72
C VAL A 129 13.96 -20.78 -4.05
N GLN A 130 13.45 -21.91 -3.56
CA GLN A 130 12.05 -22.27 -3.80
C GLN A 130 11.07 -21.35 -3.06
N GLY A 131 11.39 -20.95 -1.82
CA GLY A 131 10.58 -19.98 -1.07
C GLY A 131 10.51 -18.62 -1.75
N LEU A 132 11.63 -18.12 -2.31
CA LEU A 132 11.64 -16.87 -3.08
C LEU A 132 10.84 -16.98 -4.38
N TYR A 133 10.94 -18.12 -5.07
CA TYR A 133 10.09 -18.41 -6.22
C TYR A 133 8.60 -18.40 -5.82
N ASP A 134 8.25 -19.02 -4.70
CA ASP A 134 6.88 -19.08 -4.19
C ASP A 134 6.34 -17.70 -3.78
N CYS A 135 7.21 -16.80 -3.33
CA CYS A 135 6.92 -15.38 -3.08
C CYS A 135 6.95 -14.50 -4.35
N HIS A 136 7.09 -15.07 -5.57
CA HIS A 136 7.27 -14.31 -6.83
C HIS A 136 8.48 -13.37 -6.86
N CYS A 137 9.44 -13.54 -5.95
CA CYS A 137 10.66 -12.74 -5.84
C CYS A 137 11.73 -13.29 -6.80
N HIS A 138 11.41 -13.30 -8.09
CA HIS A 138 12.20 -13.99 -9.12
C HIS A 138 13.64 -13.48 -9.32
N PRO A 139 13.91 -12.15 -9.30
CA PRO A 139 15.28 -11.67 -9.47
C PRO A 139 16.20 -12.15 -8.34
N GLU A 140 15.80 -11.99 -7.08
CA GLU A 140 16.59 -12.43 -5.93
C GLU A 140 16.64 -13.96 -5.83
N ALA A 141 15.60 -14.67 -6.30
CA ALA A 141 15.64 -16.12 -6.44
C ALA A 141 16.70 -16.57 -7.45
N LEU A 142 16.78 -15.91 -8.62
CA LEU A 142 17.75 -16.22 -9.68
C LEU A 142 19.18 -16.02 -9.17
N GLU A 143 19.42 -14.86 -8.58
CA GLU A 143 20.71 -14.49 -8.01
C GLU A 143 21.16 -15.44 -6.91
N THR A 144 20.26 -15.73 -5.96
CA THR A 144 20.53 -16.71 -4.89
C THR A 144 20.83 -18.09 -5.48
N CYS A 145 20.10 -18.50 -6.53
CA CYS A 145 20.32 -19.78 -7.20
C CYS A 145 21.66 -19.83 -7.93
N GLN A 146 22.11 -18.73 -8.54
CA GLN A 146 23.43 -18.63 -9.19
C GLN A 146 24.57 -18.73 -8.16
N VAL A 147 24.45 -18.05 -7.02
CA VAL A 147 25.41 -18.17 -5.90
C VAL A 147 25.47 -19.63 -5.41
N ALA A 148 24.31 -20.26 -5.21
CA ALA A 148 24.23 -21.65 -4.79
C ALA A 148 24.81 -22.62 -5.85
N GLN A 149 24.55 -22.37 -7.15
CA GLN A 149 25.07 -23.18 -8.25
C GLN A 149 26.61 -23.11 -8.31
N ALA A 150 27.19 -21.94 -8.10
CA ALA A 150 28.64 -21.78 -8.03
C ALA A 150 29.25 -22.56 -6.84
N LYS A 151 28.55 -22.60 -5.70
CA LYS A 151 28.96 -23.32 -4.49
C LYS A 151 28.74 -24.84 -4.57
N PHE A 152 27.70 -25.27 -5.28
CA PHE A 152 27.25 -26.67 -5.42
C PHE A 152 27.05 -27.06 -6.89
N PRO A 153 28.12 -27.03 -7.73
CA PRO A 153 27.98 -27.22 -9.17
C PRO A 153 27.49 -28.62 -9.59
N ALA A 154 27.63 -29.62 -8.71
CA ALA A 154 27.19 -30.99 -8.95
C ALA A 154 25.70 -31.23 -8.62
N ASP A 155 25.02 -30.25 -8.02
CA ASP A 155 23.62 -30.38 -7.64
C ASP A 155 22.72 -30.00 -8.83
N PRO A 156 21.94 -30.95 -9.39
CA PRO A 156 21.11 -30.69 -10.56
C PRO A 156 19.98 -29.69 -10.27
N PHE A 157 19.55 -29.54 -9.01
CA PHE A 157 18.49 -28.60 -8.65
C PHE A 157 18.85 -27.18 -9.07
N PHE A 158 20.05 -26.69 -8.71
CA PHE A 158 20.44 -25.31 -9.01
C PHE A 158 20.63 -25.07 -10.50
N GLN A 159 21.14 -26.06 -11.25
CA GLN A 159 21.27 -25.93 -12.71
C GLN A 159 19.90 -25.76 -13.40
N VAL A 160 18.95 -26.64 -13.05
CA VAL A 160 17.59 -26.59 -13.61
C VAL A 160 16.89 -25.31 -13.19
N LYS A 161 16.94 -24.97 -11.90
CA LYS A 161 16.22 -23.81 -11.36
C LYS A 161 16.78 -22.48 -11.87
N THR A 162 18.10 -22.36 -12.05
CA THR A 162 18.71 -21.17 -12.71
C THR A 162 18.18 -20.99 -14.12
N ALA A 163 18.08 -22.07 -14.91
CA ALA A 163 17.57 -21.98 -16.28
C ALA A 163 16.08 -21.59 -16.31
N GLU A 164 15.27 -22.17 -15.43
CA GLU A 164 13.85 -21.81 -15.28
C GLU A 164 13.67 -20.33 -14.91
N LEU A 165 14.38 -19.87 -13.88
CA LEU A 165 14.31 -18.49 -13.39
C LEU A 165 14.82 -17.50 -14.45
N SER A 166 15.87 -17.85 -15.18
CA SER A 166 16.39 -17.01 -16.27
C SER A 166 15.33 -16.81 -17.37
N ALA A 167 14.63 -17.90 -17.76
CA ALA A 167 13.55 -17.83 -18.74
C ALA A 167 12.33 -17.03 -18.24
N VAL A 168 12.00 -17.11 -16.95
CA VAL A 168 10.97 -16.25 -16.34
C VAL A 168 11.38 -14.79 -16.41
N MET A 169 12.65 -14.49 -16.15
CA MET A 169 13.14 -13.11 -16.09
C MET A 169 13.25 -12.44 -17.45
N GLU A 170 13.68 -13.17 -18.47
CA GLU A 170 13.67 -12.72 -19.87
C GLU A 170 12.25 -12.31 -20.29
N LYS A 171 11.27 -13.21 -20.10
CA LYS A 171 9.86 -12.94 -20.43
C LYS A 171 9.27 -11.75 -19.66
N LYS A 172 9.59 -11.64 -18.36
CA LYS A 172 9.11 -10.55 -17.51
C LYS A 172 9.67 -9.21 -17.99
N SER A 173 10.96 -9.19 -18.34
CA SER A 173 11.65 -8.00 -18.86
C SER A 173 11.07 -7.57 -20.22
N ASP A 174 10.86 -8.51 -21.14
CA ASP A 174 10.29 -8.23 -22.46
C ASP A 174 8.89 -7.59 -22.37
N HIS A 175 8.03 -8.12 -21.49
CA HIS A 175 6.70 -7.55 -21.31
C HIS A 175 6.73 -6.14 -20.71
N ILE A 176 7.59 -5.90 -19.71
CA ILE A 176 7.71 -4.60 -19.05
C ILE A 176 8.29 -3.55 -20.00
N ALA A 177 9.28 -3.92 -20.82
CA ALA A 177 9.92 -3.01 -21.78
C ALA A 177 8.95 -2.48 -22.85
N MET A 178 7.82 -3.15 -23.07
CA MET A 178 6.78 -2.73 -24.03
C MET A 178 5.73 -1.78 -23.43
N GLY A 179 5.79 -1.48 -22.12
CA GLY A 179 4.80 -0.67 -21.41
C GLY A 179 5.12 0.83 -21.38
N PRO A 180 4.10 1.72 -21.33
CA PRO A 180 4.29 3.19 -21.31
C PRO A 180 4.69 3.76 -19.94
N GLU A 181 5.22 2.95 -19.03
CA GLU A 181 5.37 3.29 -17.60
C GLU A 181 6.68 4.02 -17.28
N SER A 182 6.72 4.68 -16.11
CA SER A 182 7.94 5.30 -15.59
C SER A 182 9.01 4.25 -15.27
N ALA A 183 10.29 4.63 -15.33
CA ALA A 183 11.40 3.74 -15.00
C ALA A 183 11.29 3.17 -13.57
N ALA A 184 10.75 3.94 -12.62
CA ALA A 184 10.51 3.46 -11.26
C ALA A 184 9.48 2.32 -11.22
N ARG A 185 8.31 2.53 -11.86
CA ARG A 185 7.28 1.49 -11.95
C ARG A 185 7.76 0.25 -12.68
N GLN A 186 8.55 0.40 -13.75
CA GLN A 186 9.14 -0.73 -14.45
C GLN A 186 10.08 -1.54 -13.53
N ARG A 187 10.89 -0.87 -12.68
CA ARG A 187 11.73 -1.54 -11.69
C ARG A 187 10.92 -2.28 -10.64
N ASP A 188 9.93 -1.62 -10.03
CA ASP A 188 9.05 -2.24 -9.02
C ASP A 188 8.34 -3.45 -9.62
N LYS A 189 7.89 -3.34 -10.88
CA LYS A 189 7.28 -4.46 -11.57
C LYS A 189 8.22 -5.63 -11.74
N LEU A 190 9.49 -5.36 -12.03
CA LEU A 190 10.49 -6.39 -12.22
C LEU A 190 10.92 -7.05 -10.89
N HIS A 191 11.08 -6.25 -9.83
CA HIS A 191 11.69 -6.66 -8.58
C HIS A 191 10.72 -7.16 -7.51
N ASP A 192 9.53 -6.59 -7.41
CA ASP A 192 8.63 -6.90 -6.30
C ASP A 192 8.04 -8.30 -6.41
N GLY A 193 8.23 -9.09 -5.35
CA GLY A 193 7.47 -10.28 -5.05
C GLY A 193 6.21 -9.95 -4.24
N ALA A 194 5.46 -10.98 -3.86
CA ALA A 194 4.20 -10.84 -3.14
C ALA A 194 3.87 -12.04 -2.26
N VAL A 195 3.25 -11.77 -1.11
CA VAL A 195 2.64 -12.77 -0.23
C VAL A 195 1.30 -12.29 0.30
N LEU A 196 0.40 -13.22 0.64
CA LEU A 196 -0.86 -12.89 1.27
C LEU A 196 -0.66 -12.53 2.74
N THR A 197 -1.28 -11.43 3.17
CA THR A 197 -1.31 -11.05 4.58
C THR A 197 -2.40 -11.84 5.29
N ILE A 198 -2.02 -12.64 6.30
CA ILE A 198 -2.95 -13.36 7.18
C ILE A 198 -2.60 -13.11 8.65
N PRO A 199 -3.57 -13.21 9.57
CA PRO A 199 -3.24 -13.44 10.97
C PRO A 199 -2.70 -14.86 11.14
N TYR A 200 -1.45 -15.00 11.58
CA TYR A 200 -0.88 -16.32 11.83
C TYR A 200 -1.67 -17.06 12.92
N PRO A 201 -1.98 -18.36 12.75
CA PRO A 201 -2.92 -19.08 13.63
C PRO A 201 -2.50 -19.15 15.11
N TRP A 202 -1.21 -19.02 15.38
CA TRP A 202 -0.62 -19.07 16.73
C TRP A 202 -0.45 -17.70 17.38
N MET A 203 -0.99 -16.63 16.78
CA MET A 203 -0.94 -15.28 17.36
C MET A 203 -1.87 -15.16 18.56
N GLU A 204 -1.45 -14.37 19.55
CA GLU A 204 -2.34 -13.94 20.63
C GLU A 204 -3.53 -13.14 20.08
N PRO A 205 -4.70 -13.20 20.74
CA PRO A 205 -5.85 -12.43 20.29
C PRO A 205 -5.69 -10.91 20.45
N LEU A 206 -4.88 -10.44 21.40
CA LEU A 206 -4.80 -9.01 21.75
C LEU A 206 -4.45 -8.11 20.55
N PRO A 207 -3.40 -8.39 19.74
CA PRO A 207 -3.10 -7.59 18.56
C PRO A 207 -4.18 -7.67 17.46
N LEU A 208 -5.08 -8.65 17.52
CA LEU A 208 -6.14 -8.90 16.53
C LEU A 208 -7.49 -8.31 16.94
N GLN A 209 -7.63 -7.83 18.17
CA GLN A 209 -8.91 -7.36 18.72
C GLN A 209 -8.95 -5.84 18.83
N ARG A 210 -10.18 -5.29 18.79
CA ARG A 210 -10.48 -3.89 19.11
C ARG A 210 -11.39 -3.84 20.31
N SER A 211 -10.78 -4.14 21.46
CA SER A 211 -11.49 -4.19 22.74
C SER A 211 -11.87 -2.79 23.24
N GLN A 212 -12.89 -2.71 24.08
CA GLN A 212 -13.25 -1.47 24.77
C GLN A 212 -12.07 -0.90 25.58
N ALA A 213 -11.26 -1.76 26.21
CA ALA A 213 -10.08 -1.31 26.96
C ALA A 213 -9.04 -0.59 26.08
N LEU A 214 -8.89 -1.01 24.81
CA LEU A 214 -8.05 -0.30 23.84
C LEU A 214 -8.66 1.08 23.53
N ILE A 215 -9.96 1.13 23.26
CA ILE A 215 -10.70 2.38 22.98
C ILE A 215 -10.53 3.36 24.15
N ASP A 216 -10.75 2.89 25.38
CA ASP A 216 -10.61 3.71 26.59
C ASP A 216 -9.18 4.21 26.79
N SER A 217 -8.17 3.40 26.46
CA SER A 217 -6.76 3.80 26.52
C SER A 217 -6.43 4.88 25.51
N VAL A 218 -6.88 4.74 24.26
CA VAL A 218 -6.63 5.73 23.20
C VAL A 218 -7.43 7.01 23.45
N ASN A 219 -8.65 6.93 23.99
CA ASN A 219 -9.42 8.11 24.39
C ASN A 219 -8.72 8.94 25.47
N LYS A 220 -8.00 8.30 26.40
CA LYS A 220 -7.13 9.03 27.35
C LYS A 220 -5.94 9.69 26.66
N GLU A 221 -5.46 9.17 25.53
CA GLU A 221 -4.42 9.81 24.72
C GLU A 221 -4.99 11.01 23.95
N PHE A 222 -6.16 10.87 23.33
CA PHE A 222 -6.88 12.00 22.71
C PHE A 222 -7.07 13.16 23.69
N GLN A 223 -7.58 12.88 24.90
CA GLN A 223 -7.82 13.90 25.94
C GLN A 223 -6.56 14.67 26.39
N ARG A 224 -5.35 14.15 26.12
CA ARG A 224 -4.10 14.86 26.39
C ARG A 224 -3.72 15.84 25.28
N CYS A 225 -4.23 15.63 24.08
CA CYS A 225 -3.85 16.37 22.88
C CYS A 225 -4.98 17.26 22.34
N THR A 226 -6.25 16.90 22.57
CA THR A 226 -7.43 17.59 22.04
C THR A 226 -8.68 17.29 22.86
N SER A 227 -9.65 18.21 22.83
CA SER A 227 -11.02 17.98 23.32
C SER A 227 -12.02 17.66 22.21
N SER A 228 -11.64 17.80 20.94
CA SER A 228 -12.54 17.72 19.78
C SER A 228 -12.75 16.28 19.29
N CYS A 229 -11.89 15.33 19.68
CA CYS A 229 -11.91 13.96 19.17
C CYS A 229 -12.19 12.92 20.26
N ARG A 230 -12.97 11.90 19.90
CA ARG A 230 -13.11 10.63 20.63
C ARG A 230 -13.03 9.45 19.67
N LEU A 231 -12.54 8.32 20.13
CA LEU A 231 -12.49 7.05 19.40
C LEU A 231 -13.69 6.18 19.76
N ASP A 232 -14.26 5.53 18.76
CA ASP A 232 -15.33 4.53 18.92
C ASP A 232 -15.28 3.50 17.77
N TYR A 233 -16.21 2.55 17.75
CA TYR A 233 -16.43 1.70 16.59
C TYR A 233 -16.95 2.53 15.40
N SER A 234 -16.32 2.37 14.24
CA SER A 234 -16.64 3.14 13.04
C SER A 234 -18.05 2.85 12.52
N SER A 235 -18.69 3.87 11.96
CA SER A 235 -19.97 3.78 11.25
C SER A 235 -19.87 3.05 9.92
N LEU A 236 -18.66 2.78 9.41
CA LEU A 236 -18.42 1.92 8.24
C LEU A 236 -18.82 0.43 8.48
N GLY A 237 -19.43 0.13 9.64
CA GLY A 237 -19.67 -1.17 10.26
C GLY A 237 -20.97 -1.92 9.95
N GLU A 238 -21.56 -1.79 8.75
CA GLU A 238 -22.49 -2.80 8.17
C GLU A 238 -22.11 -3.21 6.74
N ALA A 239 -20.90 -2.84 6.32
CA ALA A 239 -20.27 -3.30 5.11
C ALA A 239 -20.30 -4.85 5.01
N PRO A 240 -20.62 -5.46 3.84
CA PRO A 240 -20.50 -6.89 3.63
C PRO A 240 -19.02 -7.29 3.49
N ILE A 241 -18.19 -6.93 4.47
CA ILE A 241 -16.81 -7.39 4.57
C ILE A 241 -16.88 -8.88 4.91
N PRO A 242 -16.15 -9.76 4.20
CA PRO A 242 -16.13 -11.18 4.52
C PRO A 242 -15.83 -11.41 6.00
N LYS A 243 -16.71 -12.11 6.70
CA LYS A 243 -16.49 -12.52 8.09
C LYS A 243 -15.22 -13.40 8.12
N TRP A 244 -14.22 -13.00 8.89
CA TRP A 244 -13.02 -13.81 9.10
C TRP A 244 -13.17 -14.68 10.33
N ALA A 245 -13.01 -16.00 10.19
CA ALA A 245 -13.18 -16.97 11.28
C ALA A 245 -14.49 -16.77 12.10
N GLY A 246 -15.56 -16.34 11.42
CA GLY A 246 -16.87 -16.08 12.03
C GLY A 246 -17.01 -14.73 12.75
N ARG A 247 -16.02 -13.83 12.71
CA ARG A 247 -16.07 -12.49 13.32
C ARG A 247 -16.11 -11.40 12.25
N ALA A 248 -16.96 -10.39 12.48
CA ALA A 248 -16.92 -9.16 11.69
C ALA A 248 -15.65 -8.37 12.05
N PRO A 249 -14.92 -7.80 11.08
CA PRO A 249 -13.81 -6.92 11.39
C PRO A 249 -14.32 -5.70 12.16
N GLN A 250 -13.79 -5.52 13.36
CA GLN A 250 -14.07 -4.34 14.17
C GLN A 250 -13.17 -3.22 13.67
N VAL A 251 -13.74 -2.26 12.95
CA VAL A 251 -13.04 -1.05 12.51
C VAL A 251 -13.28 0.03 13.56
N LEU A 252 -12.24 0.73 13.96
CA LEU A 252 -12.35 1.90 14.83
C LEU A 252 -12.39 3.17 13.98
N GLY A 253 -13.03 4.21 14.50
CA GLY A 253 -13.14 5.51 13.85
C GLY A 253 -13.06 6.63 14.88
N VAL A 254 -12.65 7.81 14.42
CA VAL A 254 -12.63 9.03 15.24
C VAL A 254 -13.93 9.79 15.05
N PHE A 255 -14.51 10.30 16.12
CA PHE A 255 -15.75 11.05 16.13
C PHE A 255 -15.55 12.41 16.79
N ALA A 256 -16.34 13.38 16.35
CA ALA A 256 -16.45 14.68 16.99
C ALA A 256 -16.99 14.51 18.42
N ALA A 257 -16.29 15.07 19.40
CA ALA A 257 -16.70 15.05 20.81
C ALA A 257 -17.59 16.24 21.19
N HIS A 258 -17.63 17.26 20.33
CA HIS A 258 -18.53 18.41 20.37
C HIS A 258 -18.72 18.93 18.94
N GLU A 259 -19.56 19.94 18.76
CA GLU A 259 -19.71 20.67 17.50
C GLU A 259 -18.41 21.39 17.11
N ILE A 260 -17.97 21.29 15.86
CA ILE A 260 -16.67 21.79 15.37
C ILE A 260 -16.91 22.77 14.22
N ASP A 261 -16.26 23.92 14.29
CA ASP A 261 -16.39 24.97 13.27
C ASP A 261 -15.48 24.73 12.05
N PRO A 262 -15.87 25.20 10.85
CA PRO A 262 -15.00 25.15 9.68
C PRO A 262 -13.64 25.81 9.95
N GLY A 263 -12.56 25.12 9.61
CA GLY A 263 -11.17 25.58 9.78
C GLY A 263 -10.61 25.41 11.20
N GLU A 264 -11.39 24.87 12.15
CA GLU A 264 -10.88 24.55 13.49
C GLU A 264 -9.81 23.45 13.41
N CYS A 265 -8.73 23.61 14.18
CA CYS A 265 -7.72 22.56 14.36
C CYS A 265 -8.20 21.55 15.40
N ILE A 266 -8.53 20.34 14.95
CA ILE A 266 -9.16 19.31 15.78
C ILE A 266 -8.15 18.38 16.45
N LEU A 267 -6.95 18.24 15.91
CA LEU A 267 -5.90 17.38 16.45
C LEU A 267 -4.53 17.83 15.95
N VAL A 268 -3.54 17.83 16.84
CA VAL A 268 -2.11 17.85 16.48
C VAL A 268 -1.48 16.54 16.93
N ASP A 269 -1.14 15.67 15.98
CA ASP A 269 -0.51 14.38 16.23
C ASP A 269 1.00 14.45 16.01
N ARG A 270 1.77 13.86 16.92
CA ARG A 270 3.24 13.92 16.92
C ARG A 270 3.83 12.53 17.01
N THR A 271 4.88 12.27 16.22
CA THR A 271 5.54 10.97 16.20
C THR A 271 7.06 11.03 16.34
N ALA A 272 7.60 10.04 17.06
CA ALA A 272 9.03 9.73 17.08
C ALA A 272 9.42 8.63 16.06
N THR A 273 8.42 8.00 15.43
CA THR A 273 8.59 6.85 14.53
C THR A 273 8.45 7.31 13.09
N ALA A 274 9.53 7.89 12.58
CA ALA A 274 9.62 8.37 11.21
C ALA A 274 11.00 8.06 10.58
N ALA A 275 11.01 7.99 9.25
CA ALA A 275 12.16 7.77 8.40
C ALA A 275 12.19 8.77 7.24
N CYS A 276 13.39 9.17 6.83
CA CYS A 276 13.61 10.13 5.75
C CYS A 276 14.59 9.57 4.73
N SER A 277 14.28 9.79 3.44
CA SER A 277 15.13 9.38 2.33
C SER A 277 16.39 10.23 2.18
N SER A 278 16.49 11.35 2.88
CA SER A 278 17.57 12.32 2.74
C SER A 278 18.15 12.71 4.10
N VAL A 279 19.40 13.17 4.08
CA VAL A 279 20.06 13.66 5.29
C VAL A 279 19.40 14.98 5.71
N SER A 280 19.31 15.19 7.01
CA SER A 280 18.67 16.37 7.62
C SER A 280 19.50 16.90 8.78
N ALA A 281 19.27 18.16 9.16
CA ALA A 281 19.95 18.76 10.29
C ALA A 281 19.48 18.16 11.63
N CYS A 282 18.16 18.00 11.82
CA CYS A 282 17.59 17.37 13.01
C CYS A 282 17.46 15.85 12.85
N THR A 283 18.03 15.08 13.77
CA THR A 283 18.04 13.61 13.75
C THR A 283 16.67 12.98 14.06
N ASN A 284 15.77 13.76 14.68
CA ASN A 284 14.43 13.31 15.08
C ASN A 284 13.34 13.74 14.08
N CYS A 285 13.14 15.04 13.89
CA CYS A 285 12.07 15.58 13.04
C CYS A 285 12.51 15.86 11.60
N PHE A 286 13.76 15.56 11.24
CA PHE A 286 14.30 15.75 9.89
C PHE A 286 14.16 17.18 9.32
N SER A 287 13.88 18.18 10.15
CA SER A 287 13.85 19.57 9.73
C SER A 287 15.27 20.09 9.49
N ASN A 288 15.41 21.01 8.52
CA ASN A 288 16.65 21.72 8.23
C ASN A 288 16.70 23.12 8.89
N THR A 289 15.90 23.35 9.94
CA THR A 289 15.88 24.63 10.66
C THR A 289 17.27 25.03 11.13
N ALA A 290 17.69 26.23 10.74
CA ALA A 290 18.84 26.91 11.32
C ALA A 290 18.48 27.34 12.75
N ASP A 291 19.46 27.20 13.66
CA ASP A 291 19.54 27.65 15.08
C ASP A 291 18.23 28.03 15.83
N PRO A 292 17.98 27.51 17.05
CA PRO A 292 18.93 26.89 17.96
C PRO A 292 19.21 25.41 17.68
N ARG A 293 20.48 25.01 17.83
CA ARG A 293 20.93 23.63 17.75
C ARG A 293 21.12 23.01 19.13
N TYR A 294 20.47 21.87 19.39
CA TYR A 294 20.65 21.04 20.57
C TYR A 294 21.55 19.86 20.20
N ASP A 295 22.79 19.88 20.68
CA ASP A 295 23.77 18.85 20.40
C ASP A 295 23.68 17.74 21.44
N ALA A 296 23.68 16.49 20.99
CA ALA A 296 23.78 15.35 21.89
C ALA A 296 25.14 15.38 22.61
N SER A 297 25.13 15.24 23.93
CA SER A 297 26.39 15.11 24.70
C SER A 297 27.13 13.79 24.43
N CYS A 298 26.45 12.77 23.91
CA CYS A 298 26.98 11.43 23.72
C CYS A 298 27.48 11.12 22.31
N CYS A 299 27.12 11.89 21.27
CA CYS A 299 27.55 11.66 19.89
C CYS A 299 27.35 12.91 19.01
N SER A 300 27.60 12.80 17.70
CA SER A 300 27.42 13.88 16.73
C SER A 300 25.97 14.09 16.27
N ALA A 301 24.98 13.62 17.04
CA ALA A 301 23.58 13.84 16.70
C ALA A 301 23.15 15.27 17.07
N HIS A 302 22.30 15.83 16.23
CA HIS A 302 21.83 17.21 16.35
C HIS A 302 20.31 17.26 16.31
N PHE A 303 19.72 18.18 17.08
CA PHE A 303 18.28 18.36 17.21
C PHE A 303 17.92 19.84 17.11
N CYS A 304 16.75 20.16 16.56
CA CYS A 304 16.28 21.54 16.41
C CYS A 304 15.64 22.11 17.68
N SER A 305 15.33 21.27 18.66
CA SER A 305 14.70 21.66 19.93
C SER A 305 15.04 20.68 21.05
N GLU A 306 14.89 21.13 22.29
CA GLU A 306 14.96 20.26 23.47
C GLU A 306 13.93 19.13 23.39
N ASP A 307 12.73 19.40 22.87
CA ASP A 307 11.68 18.39 22.70
C ASP A 307 12.11 17.28 21.74
N CYS A 308 12.74 17.64 20.61
CA CYS A 308 13.30 16.65 19.68
C CYS A 308 14.42 15.83 20.33
N TYR A 309 15.28 16.47 21.12
CA TYR A 309 16.34 15.78 21.85
C TYR A 309 15.78 14.79 22.89
N GLN A 310 14.84 15.23 23.74
CA GLN A 310 14.22 14.40 24.77
C GLN A 310 13.36 13.29 24.17
N THR A 311 12.64 13.57 23.09
CA THR A 311 11.87 12.55 22.36
C THR A 311 12.80 11.46 21.84
N ALA A 312 13.90 11.83 21.18
CA ALA A 312 14.88 10.86 20.70
C ALA A 312 15.50 10.06 21.86
N LEU A 313 15.93 10.74 22.92
CA LEU A 313 16.58 10.13 24.08
C LEU A 313 15.66 9.15 24.83
N SER A 314 14.38 9.47 24.95
CA SER A 314 13.40 8.63 25.64
C SER A 314 12.92 7.43 24.81
N THR A 315 12.99 7.52 23.47
CA THR A 315 12.41 6.51 22.58
C THR A 315 13.44 5.55 21.96
N TYR A 316 14.42 6.03 21.18
CA TYR A 316 15.30 5.16 20.38
C TYR A 316 16.80 5.49 20.48
N HIS A 317 17.17 6.71 20.88
CA HIS A 317 18.53 7.22 20.68
C HIS A 317 19.57 6.42 21.45
N LYS A 318 19.27 5.94 22.65
CA LYS A 318 20.25 5.27 23.54
C LYS A 318 20.79 3.99 22.89
N VAL A 319 19.98 3.27 22.12
CA VAL A 319 20.40 2.01 21.49
C VAL A 319 21.07 2.21 20.14
N ILE A 320 20.70 3.25 19.39
CA ILE A 320 21.34 3.58 18.10
C ILE A 320 22.61 4.41 18.26
N CYS A 321 22.79 5.11 19.39
CA CYS A 321 23.92 5.99 19.63
C CYS A 321 25.25 5.23 19.48
N GLY A 322 26.16 5.79 18.69
CA GLY A 322 27.48 5.18 18.42
C GLY A 322 27.48 4.05 17.38
N LYS A 323 26.33 3.71 16.78
CA LYS A 323 26.22 2.69 15.72
C LYS A 323 26.04 3.34 14.35
N ASP A 324 26.72 2.80 13.33
CA ASP A 324 26.69 3.34 11.98
C ASP A 324 25.61 2.69 11.09
N PHE A 325 24.46 3.35 10.92
CA PHE A 325 23.39 2.92 10.02
C PHE A 325 23.48 3.57 8.62
N THR A 326 24.64 4.11 8.23
CA THR A 326 24.81 4.75 6.90
C THR A 326 24.53 3.79 5.76
N TRP A 327 24.86 2.50 5.91
CA TRP A 327 24.54 1.46 4.93
C TRP A 327 23.04 1.39 4.64
N LEU A 328 22.20 1.58 5.66
CA LEU A 328 20.74 1.55 5.54
C LEU A 328 20.21 2.87 4.96
N GLN A 329 20.77 4.01 5.35
CA GLN A 329 20.39 5.32 4.79
C GLN A 329 20.76 5.45 3.30
N ASN A 330 21.86 4.84 2.87
CA ASN A 330 22.32 4.87 1.49
C ASN A 330 21.33 4.20 0.52
N THR A 331 20.50 3.26 1.01
CA THR A 331 19.52 2.55 0.16
C THR A 331 18.33 3.42 -0.23
N VAL A 332 18.10 4.50 0.52
CA VAL A 332 16.98 5.43 0.30
C VAL A 332 17.43 6.81 -0.19
N THR A 333 18.74 7.05 -0.23
CA THR A 333 19.29 8.36 -0.61
C THR A 333 18.86 8.74 -2.03
N GLY A 334 18.17 9.88 -2.15
CA GLY A 334 17.69 10.42 -3.42
C GLY A 334 16.29 9.94 -3.83
N ILE A 335 15.64 9.08 -3.04
CA ILE A 335 14.23 8.72 -3.26
C ILE A 335 13.34 9.93 -2.98
N SER A 336 12.42 10.22 -3.90
CA SER A 336 11.46 11.32 -3.81
C SER A 336 9.99 10.87 -3.90
N GLU A 337 9.76 9.57 -3.88
CA GLU A 337 8.43 8.93 -3.97
C GLU A 337 8.37 7.71 -3.05
N SER A 338 7.18 7.17 -2.81
CA SER A 338 7.02 5.95 -1.99
C SER A 338 7.78 4.79 -2.61
N ALA A 339 8.62 4.11 -1.83
CA ALA A 339 9.40 2.96 -2.28
C ALA A 339 9.50 1.89 -1.18
N ALA A 340 9.60 0.62 -1.56
CA ALA A 340 9.75 -0.49 -0.61
C ALA A 340 10.99 -0.33 0.30
N ALA A 341 12.07 0.25 -0.24
CA ALA A 341 13.31 0.52 0.48
C ALA A 341 13.18 1.48 1.68
N MET A 342 12.13 2.31 1.72
CA MET A 342 11.86 3.18 2.89
C MET A 342 11.43 2.39 4.13
N ARG A 343 10.79 1.23 3.93
CA ARG A 343 10.14 0.49 5.00
C ARG A 343 11.13 -0.08 6.02
N PRO A 344 12.32 -0.62 5.65
CA PRO A 344 13.34 -1.00 6.64
C PRO A 344 13.90 0.17 7.44
N VAL A 345 13.98 1.38 6.87
CA VAL A 345 14.44 2.57 7.60
C VAL A 345 13.43 2.94 8.69
N LEU A 346 12.13 2.93 8.36
CA LEU A 346 11.05 3.13 9.33
C LEU A 346 11.04 2.01 10.38
N LEU A 347 11.18 0.76 9.96
CA LEU A 347 11.26 -0.39 10.85
C LEU A 347 12.46 -0.29 11.80
N CYS A 348 13.61 0.21 11.34
CA CYS A 348 14.79 0.45 12.18
C CYS A 348 14.47 1.39 13.34
N ARG A 349 13.82 2.52 13.07
CA ARG A 349 13.37 3.47 14.10
C ARG A 349 12.45 2.81 15.12
N TYR A 350 11.52 1.99 14.64
CA TYR A 350 10.57 1.27 15.48
C TYR A 350 11.24 0.19 16.34
N LEU A 351 12.07 -0.65 15.74
CA LEU A 351 12.78 -1.73 16.44
C LEU A 351 13.76 -1.17 17.46
N ALA A 352 14.47 -0.08 17.15
CA ALA A 352 15.30 0.62 18.12
C ALA A 352 14.49 1.07 19.35
N SER A 353 13.27 1.58 19.14
CA SER A 353 12.39 1.94 20.26
C SER A 353 12.00 0.73 21.11
N CYS A 354 11.70 -0.41 20.47
CA CYS A 354 11.40 -1.66 21.18
C CYS A 354 12.61 -2.19 21.97
N VAL A 355 13.79 -2.19 21.37
CA VAL A 355 15.03 -2.65 22.01
C VAL A 355 15.38 -1.74 23.20
N GLN A 356 15.21 -0.43 23.05
CA GLN A 356 15.43 0.53 24.13
C GLN A 356 14.44 0.33 25.30
N ALA A 357 13.18 -0.01 25.01
CA ALA A 357 12.19 -0.36 26.03
C ALA A 357 12.46 -1.72 26.69
N GLY A 358 13.19 -2.61 26.02
CA GLY A 358 13.63 -3.91 26.50
C GLY A 358 13.30 -5.05 25.53
N THR A 359 14.26 -5.94 25.30
CA THR A 359 14.16 -7.05 24.33
C THR A 359 13.36 -8.25 24.82
N THR A 360 12.92 -8.25 26.08
CA THR A 360 12.06 -9.27 26.68
C THR A 360 10.59 -9.13 26.29
N LEU A 361 10.20 -7.95 25.82
CA LEU A 361 8.83 -7.68 25.36
C LEU A 361 8.70 -8.05 23.89
N ASN A 362 7.55 -8.61 23.52
CA ASN A 362 7.24 -8.87 22.13
C ASN A 362 6.97 -7.54 21.40
N PRO A 363 7.73 -7.17 20.35
CA PRO A 363 7.53 -5.93 19.61
C PRO A 363 6.12 -5.80 19.03
N LEU A 364 5.42 -6.89 18.70
CA LEU A 364 4.05 -6.81 18.19
C LEU A 364 3.03 -6.35 19.27
N ALA A 365 3.37 -6.54 20.55
CA ALA A 365 2.53 -6.12 21.68
C ALA A 365 2.76 -4.64 22.06
N HIS A 366 3.74 -3.96 21.46
CA HIS A 366 3.97 -2.54 21.71
C HIS A 366 2.70 -1.72 21.40
N PRO A 367 2.27 -0.80 22.28
CA PRO A 367 1.01 -0.05 22.11
C PRO A 367 0.88 0.63 20.74
N LEU A 368 1.98 1.19 20.21
CA LEU A 368 1.99 1.82 18.89
C LEU A 368 1.59 0.88 17.75
N ILE A 369 2.01 -0.39 17.76
CA ILE A 369 1.73 -1.36 16.68
C ILE A 369 0.51 -2.21 16.98
N ALA A 370 0.29 -2.60 18.24
CA ALA A 370 -0.81 -3.48 18.62
C ALA A 370 -2.18 -2.89 18.23
N ARG A 371 -2.30 -1.55 18.28
CA ARG A 371 -3.51 -0.79 17.96
C ARG A 371 -3.75 -0.54 16.46
N LEU A 372 -2.71 -0.62 15.63
CA LEU A 372 -2.81 -0.37 14.18
C LEU A 372 -3.68 -1.41 13.50
N GLN A 373 -4.48 -0.99 12.51
CA GLN A 373 -5.39 -1.87 11.77
C GLN A 373 -4.60 -3.01 11.10
N PRO A 374 -4.84 -4.28 11.49
CA PRO A 374 -4.29 -5.41 10.76
C PRO A 374 -5.11 -5.68 9.49
N GLN A 375 -4.46 -6.20 8.48
CA GLN A 375 -5.10 -6.81 7.32
C GLN A 375 -5.45 -8.26 7.68
N LEU A 376 -6.74 -8.59 7.79
CA LEU A 376 -7.21 -9.86 8.34
C LEU A 376 -7.96 -10.72 7.32
N SER A 377 -8.24 -10.21 6.13
CA SER A 377 -9.06 -10.90 5.12
C SER A 377 -8.40 -12.15 4.55
N GLY A 378 -7.07 -12.26 4.62
CA GLY A 378 -6.29 -13.25 3.89
C GLY A 378 -6.30 -13.06 2.38
N ARG A 379 -6.76 -11.90 1.90
CA ARG A 379 -6.87 -11.56 0.48
C ARG A 379 -5.94 -10.44 0.06
N HIS A 380 -5.41 -9.69 1.02
CA HIS A 380 -4.48 -8.62 0.72
C HIS A 380 -3.11 -9.18 0.33
N LEU A 381 -2.53 -8.64 -0.74
CA LEU A 381 -1.18 -8.97 -1.20
C LEU A 381 -0.23 -7.86 -0.79
N ASP A 382 0.70 -8.14 0.13
CA ASP A 382 1.79 -7.21 0.46
C ASP A 382 3.04 -7.55 -0.38
N VAL A 383 3.84 -6.52 -0.63
CA VAL A 383 5.11 -6.64 -1.35
C VAL A 383 6.12 -7.39 -0.49
N PHE A 384 6.79 -8.37 -1.11
CA PHE A 384 7.83 -9.17 -0.46
C PHE A 384 9.11 -9.20 -1.31
N THR A 385 10.24 -8.94 -0.66
CA THR A 385 11.58 -9.10 -1.24
C THR A 385 12.50 -9.73 -0.19
N LEU A 386 13.50 -10.51 -0.60
CA LEU A 386 14.44 -11.11 0.36
C LEU A 386 15.19 -10.01 1.11
N THR A 387 15.74 -9.06 0.35
CA THR A 387 16.58 -8.00 0.86
C THR A 387 15.82 -7.12 1.87
N GLU A 388 14.64 -6.59 1.50
CA GLU A 388 13.93 -5.62 2.34
C GLU A 388 13.19 -6.28 3.50
N THR A 389 12.59 -7.45 3.29
CA THR A 389 11.68 -8.06 4.27
C THR A 389 12.37 -9.03 5.23
N VAL A 390 13.55 -9.58 4.87
CA VAL A 390 14.26 -10.57 5.69
C VAL A 390 15.67 -10.13 6.03
N VAL A 391 16.50 -9.81 5.04
CA VAL A 391 17.93 -9.52 5.25
C VAL A 391 18.11 -8.23 6.06
N ARG A 392 17.52 -7.11 5.62
CA ARG A 392 17.67 -5.82 6.29
C ARG A 392 17.15 -5.83 7.73
N PRO A 393 15.96 -6.38 8.05
CA PRO A 393 15.52 -6.49 9.43
C PRO A 393 16.49 -7.29 10.31
N ILE A 394 17.07 -8.38 9.79
CA ILE A 394 18.07 -9.17 10.52
C ILE A 394 19.35 -8.35 10.75
N GLN A 395 19.85 -7.64 9.73
CA GLN A 395 21.02 -6.75 9.84
C GLN A 395 20.77 -5.63 10.88
N ILE A 396 19.60 -4.98 10.83
CA ILE A 396 19.18 -3.97 11.81
C ILE A 396 19.22 -4.54 13.22
N LEU A 397 18.59 -5.70 13.44
CA LEU A 397 18.49 -6.32 14.76
C LEU A 397 19.86 -6.71 15.31
N LEU A 398 20.72 -7.31 14.48
CA LEU A 398 22.08 -7.66 14.89
C LEU A 398 22.91 -6.43 15.20
N GLN A 399 22.79 -5.35 14.42
CA GLN A 399 23.45 -4.10 14.74
C GLN A 399 22.89 -3.45 16.01
N LEU A 400 21.61 -3.61 16.31
CA LEU A 400 20.98 -3.24 17.59
C LEU A 400 21.32 -4.23 18.73
N GLU A 401 22.25 -5.17 18.52
CA GLU A 401 22.70 -6.16 19.50
C GLU A 401 21.59 -7.12 19.96
N VAL A 402 20.61 -7.38 19.09
CA VAL A 402 19.57 -8.39 19.31
C VAL A 402 20.03 -9.72 18.72
N ASP A 403 19.99 -10.76 19.54
CA ASP A 403 20.23 -12.13 19.07
C ASP A 403 19.04 -12.66 18.26
N VAL A 404 19.16 -12.63 16.94
CA VAL A 404 18.11 -13.06 16.00
C VAL A 404 17.88 -14.57 15.96
N PHE A 405 18.71 -15.37 16.63
CA PHE A 405 18.59 -16.82 16.73
C PHE A 405 17.97 -17.24 18.05
N ALA A 406 18.44 -16.66 19.16
CA ALA A 406 18.03 -17.03 20.50
C ALA A 406 16.80 -16.25 21.00
N ASN A 407 16.51 -15.07 20.46
CA ASN A 407 15.38 -14.26 20.93
C ASN A 407 14.10 -14.50 20.10
N PRO A 408 13.12 -15.28 20.62
CA PRO A 408 11.89 -15.60 19.89
C PRO A 408 10.96 -14.40 19.71
N ASN A 409 11.18 -13.28 20.41
CA ASN A 409 10.42 -12.04 20.21
C ASN A 409 10.71 -11.37 18.86
N PHE A 410 11.77 -11.78 18.17
CA PHE A 410 12.15 -11.26 16.85
C PHE A 410 12.17 -12.37 15.78
N ASP A 411 11.33 -13.40 15.94
CA ASP A 411 11.08 -14.43 14.93
C ASP A 411 10.47 -13.78 13.66
N THR A 412 10.70 -14.36 12.48
CA THR A 412 10.30 -13.79 11.18
C THR A 412 8.81 -13.48 11.12
N TRP A 413 7.95 -14.32 11.69
CA TRP A 413 6.50 -14.06 11.65
C TRP A 413 6.10 -12.79 12.43
N ILE A 414 6.84 -12.45 13.50
CA ILE A 414 6.61 -11.21 14.28
C ILE A 414 7.00 -10.00 13.44
N ILE A 415 8.21 -10.04 12.88
CA ILE A 415 8.75 -8.95 12.04
C ILE A 415 7.87 -8.75 10.81
N HIS A 416 7.45 -9.83 10.15
CA HIS A 416 6.56 -9.77 8.98
C HIS A 416 5.15 -9.23 9.34
N THR A 417 4.62 -9.58 10.52
CA THR A 417 3.35 -8.98 10.99
C THR A 417 3.48 -7.48 11.24
N ILE A 418 4.60 -7.04 11.81
CA ILE A 418 4.87 -5.60 12.01
C ILE A 418 5.03 -4.91 10.65
N TRP A 419 5.78 -5.51 9.73
CA TRP A 419 6.00 -5.04 8.37
C TRP A 419 4.70 -4.74 7.62
N THR A 420 3.76 -5.68 7.61
CA THR A 420 2.46 -5.52 6.93
C THR A 420 1.57 -4.48 7.63
N ARG A 421 1.64 -4.38 8.97
CA ARG A 421 0.94 -3.30 9.71
C ARG A 421 1.50 -1.92 9.40
N LEU A 422 2.82 -1.78 9.33
CA LEU A 422 3.48 -0.55 8.92
C LEU A 422 3.05 -0.19 7.50
N ALA A 423 3.02 -1.16 6.57
CA ALA A 423 2.58 -0.93 5.20
C ALA A 423 1.17 -0.34 5.11
N ASN A 424 0.24 -0.89 5.89
CA ASN A 424 -1.17 -0.51 5.85
C ASN A 424 -1.49 0.82 6.58
N ASN A 425 -0.67 1.21 7.56
CA ASN A 425 -0.99 2.32 8.46
C ASN A 425 0.05 3.46 8.40
N LYS A 426 1.15 3.30 7.66
CA LYS A 426 2.11 4.39 7.46
C LYS A 426 1.50 5.48 6.61
N GLN A 427 1.95 6.69 6.86
CA GLN A 427 1.78 7.78 5.93
C GLN A 427 3.10 8.06 5.23
N GLY A 428 3.02 8.32 3.93
CA GLY A 428 4.16 8.75 3.13
C GLY A 428 3.87 10.08 2.45
N PHE A 429 4.85 10.99 2.46
CA PHE A 429 4.73 12.29 1.82
C PHE A 429 6.07 12.84 1.36
N SER A 430 6.04 13.69 0.34
CA SER A 430 7.21 14.39 -0.17
C SER A 430 7.60 15.54 0.76
N ARG A 431 8.89 15.67 1.05
CA ARG A 431 9.44 16.77 1.83
C ARG A 431 9.70 17.98 0.92
N GLY A 432 9.38 19.18 1.40
CA GLY A 432 9.60 20.42 0.66
C GLY A 432 11.09 20.69 0.36
N PRO A 433 11.42 21.36 -0.76
CA PRO A 433 12.81 21.68 -1.13
C PRO A 433 13.57 22.50 -0.07
N GLU A 434 12.88 23.40 0.62
CA GLU A 434 13.40 24.22 1.72
C GLU A 434 13.89 23.37 2.89
N ASN A 435 13.31 22.19 3.05
CA ASN A 435 13.70 21.21 4.05
C ASN A 435 14.71 20.19 3.51
N GLY A 436 15.24 20.34 2.30
CA GLY A 436 16.22 19.44 1.69
C GLY A 436 15.61 18.34 0.80
N GLY A 437 14.30 18.40 0.53
CA GLY A 437 13.62 17.47 -0.38
C GLY A 437 13.62 16.00 0.08
N GLY A 438 13.12 15.12 -0.77
CA GLY A 438 13.07 13.67 -0.52
C GLY A 438 11.69 13.19 -0.08
N TRP A 439 11.65 12.02 0.53
CA TRP A 439 10.44 11.29 0.93
C TRP A 439 10.49 10.94 2.42
N ILE A 440 9.33 11.02 3.07
CA ILE A 440 9.14 10.65 4.46
C ILE A 440 8.16 9.49 4.53
N ASP A 441 8.48 8.51 5.37
CA ASP A 441 7.51 7.54 5.88
C ASP A 441 7.42 7.67 7.41
N SER A 442 6.20 7.69 7.96
CA SER A 442 5.99 7.80 9.40
C SER A 442 4.77 7.01 9.88
N ILE A 443 4.77 6.68 11.17
CA ILE A 443 3.62 6.10 11.88
C ILE A 443 3.30 7.00 13.05
N SER A 444 2.16 7.66 12.99
CA SER A 444 1.71 8.53 14.07
C SER A 444 0.79 7.79 15.05
N PRO A 445 0.78 8.17 16.34
CA PRO A 445 -0.03 7.52 17.37
C PRO A 445 -1.54 7.50 17.12
N LEU A 446 -2.11 8.58 16.58
CA LEU A 446 -3.56 8.82 16.53
C LEU A 446 -4.11 8.91 15.10
N MET A 447 -3.32 9.37 14.13
CA MET A 447 -3.73 9.46 12.72
C MET A 447 -4.32 8.15 12.15
N PRO A 448 -3.74 6.95 12.41
CA PRO A 448 -4.25 5.72 11.81
C PRO A 448 -5.71 5.34 12.16
N PHE A 449 -6.36 6.08 13.07
CA PHE A 449 -7.77 5.91 13.40
C PHE A 449 -8.73 6.73 12.53
N PHE A 450 -8.24 7.74 11.80
CA PHE A 450 -9.06 8.48 10.85
C PHE A 450 -9.31 7.61 9.64
N ASN A 451 -10.57 7.23 9.41
CA ASN A 451 -10.93 6.44 8.25
C ASN A 451 -10.96 7.29 6.99
N HIS A 452 -10.87 6.62 5.85
CA HIS A 452 -11.00 7.27 4.55
C HIS A 452 -12.45 7.64 4.21
N SER A 453 -12.64 8.81 3.62
CA SER A 453 -13.79 9.12 2.76
C SER A 453 -13.32 9.74 1.44
N CYS A 454 -13.98 9.39 0.32
CA CYS A 454 -13.77 10.09 -0.97
C CYS A 454 -14.43 11.48 -0.99
N ASP A 455 -15.07 11.87 0.11
CA ASP A 455 -15.72 13.15 0.39
C ASP A 455 -15.50 13.44 1.88
N PRO A 456 -14.25 13.78 2.29
CA PRO A 456 -13.87 13.84 3.70
C PRO A 456 -14.30 15.16 4.34
N ASN A 457 -14.57 15.14 5.64
CA ASN A 457 -14.93 16.33 6.43
C ASN A 457 -13.72 16.92 7.18
N VAL A 458 -12.59 16.21 7.20
CA VAL A 458 -11.31 16.63 7.76
C VAL A 458 -10.25 16.65 6.66
N GLU A 459 -9.28 17.54 6.80
CA GLU A 459 -8.04 17.54 6.02
C GLU A 459 -6.83 17.50 6.96
N CYS A 460 -5.80 16.78 6.54
CA CYS A 460 -4.53 16.68 7.26
C CYS A 460 -3.45 17.55 6.61
N TRP A 461 -2.77 18.35 7.42
CA TRP A 461 -1.63 19.18 7.03
C TRP A 461 -0.37 18.77 7.79
N HIS A 462 0.77 18.87 7.12
CA HIS A 462 2.08 18.65 7.74
C HIS A 462 2.67 19.98 8.17
N GLU A 463 2.82 20.19 9.48
CA GLU A 463 3.57 21.33 10.02
C GLU A 463 5.07 21.10 9.86
N ASP A 464 5.50 19.88 10.16
CA ASP A 464 6.86 19.38 9.94
C ASP A 464 6.82 17.88 9.59
N THR A 465 7.97 17.22 9.60
CA THR A 465 8.08 15.80 9.23
C THR A 465 7.43 14.84 10.23
N THR A 466 7.33 15.25 11.49
CA THR A 466 6.89 14.45 12.63
C THR A 466 5.62 14.98 13.29
N THR A 467 5.14 16.15 12.86
CA THR A 467 3.96 16.84 13.39
C THR A 467 2.92 16.99 12.29
N MET A 468 1.72 16.48 12.57
CA MET A 468 0.57 16.53 11.68
C MET A 468 -0.57 17.23 12.37
N SER A 469 -1.29 18.08 11.64
CA SER A 469 -2.42 18.84 12.17
C SER A 469 -3.64 18.61 11.31
N PHE A 470 -4.75 18.30 11.96
CA PHE A 470 -6.02 17.99 11.32
C PHE A 470 -6.97 19.17 11.48
N PHE A 471 -7.64 19.55 10.39
CA PHE A 471 -8.54 20.69 10.36
C PHE A 471 -9.88 20.30 9.77
N ALA A 472 -10.95 20.90 10.29
CA ALA A 472 -12.29 20.68 9.76
C ALA A 472 -12.47 21.42 8.43
N ARG A 473 -12.91 20.72 7.38
CA ARG A 473 -13.19 21.31 6.06
C ARG A 473 -14.55 22.03 5.99
N ARG A 474 -15.44 21.66 6.91
CA ARG A 474 -16.79 22.19 7.04
C ARG A 474 -17.20 22.15 8.49
N HIS A 475 -18.41 22.61 8.77
CA HIS A 475 -19.06 22.42 10.05
C HIS A 475 -19.32 20.91 10.29
N ILE A 476 -19.06 20.44 11.51
CA ILE A 476 -19.18 19.03 11.90
C ILE A 476 -20.00 18.95 13.19
N GLU A 477 -21.04 18.13 13.18
CA GLU A 477 -21.93 17.96 14.33
C GLU A 477 -21.28 17.11 15.44
N GLU A 478 -21.66 17.31 16.70
CA GLU A 478 -21.26 16.43 17.79
C GLU A 478 -21.65 14.98 17.48
N GLY A 479 -20.70 14.06 17.63
CA GLY A 479 -20.91 12.64 17.38
C GLY A 479 -20.81 12.24 15.90
N GLU A 480 -20.55 13.16 14.97
CA GLU A 480 -20.25 12.83 13.57
C GLU A 480 -18.86 12.16 13.45
N GLU A 481 -18.71 11.14 12.59
CA GLU A 481 -17.41 10.50 12.34
C GLU A 481 -16.51 11.41 11.47
N LEU A 482 -15.25 11.50 11.84
CA LEU A 482 -14.22 12.29 11.20
C LEU A 482 -13.48 11.43 10.18
N PHE A 483 -13.53 11.85 8.91
CA PHE A 483 -12.90 11.17 7.79
C PHE A 483 -11.88 12.07 7.12
N ASP A 484 -10.72 11.51 6.81
CA ASP A 484 -9.68 12.11 5.97
C ASP A 484 -9.66 11.44 4.59
N SER A 485 -8.89 11.96 3.64
CA SER A 485 -8.60 11.26 2.39
C SER A 485 -7.19 10.69 2.35
N TYR A 486 -7.05 9.37 2.22
CA TYR A 486 -5.74 8.72 2.17
C TYR A 486 -4.91 9.09 0.93
N VAL A 487 -5.60 9.52 -0.13
CA VAL A 487 -5.02 9.88 -1.42
C VAL A 487 -5.97 10.81 -2.15
N SER A 488 -5.48 11.67 -3.03
CA SER A 488 -6.31 12.61 -3.78
C SER A 488 -7.20 11.90 -4.80
N VAL A 489 -8.44 11.60 -4.40
CA VAL A 489 -9.42 10.87 -5.23
C VAL A 489 -10.79 11.54 -5.29
N GLU A 490 -10.96 12.72 -4.70
CA GLU A 490 -12.26 13.42 -4.63
C GLU A 490 -12.90 13.62 -6.02
N GLU A 491 -12.09 14.01 -7.02
CA GLU A 491 -12.57 14.29 -8.39
C GLU A 491 -12.40 13.10 -9.36
N VAL A 492 -12.06 11.93 -8.84
CA VAL A 492 -11.78 10.74 -9.66
C VAL A 492 -13.06 9.89 -9.79
N PRO A 493 -13.36 9.30 -10.98
CA PRO A 493 -14.53 8.43 -11.16
C PRO A 493 -14.51 7.18 -10.28
N LEU A 494 -15.70 6.68 -9.88
CA LEU A 494 -15.86 5.57 -8.93
C LEU A 494 -14.92 4.39 -9.21
N GLU A 495 -14.94 3.89 -10.43
CA GLU A 495 -14.18 2.70 -10.81
C GLU A 495 -12.68 2.92 -10.61
N GLU A 496 -12.15 4.06 -11.07
CA GLU A 496 -10.75 4.44 -10.93
C GLU A 496 -10.36 4.67 -9.47
N ARG A 497 -11.23 5.31 -8.67
CA ARG A 497 -10.99 5.49 -7.22
C ARG A 497 -10.81 4.17 -6.49
N GLN A 498 -11.64 3.18 -6.78
CA GLN A 498 -11.57 1.86 -6.14
C GLN A 498 -10.24 1.17 -6.45
N GLN A 499 -9.67 1.42 -7.64
CA GLN A 499 -8.36 0.91 -8.03
C GLN A 499 -7.25 1.55 -7.22
N ILE A 500 -7.27 2.88 -7.13
CA ILE A 500 -6.28 3.68 -6.43
C ILE A 500 -6.28 3.34 -4.94
N LEU A 501 -7.46 3.12 -4.35
CA LEU A 501 -7.63 2.87 -2.92
C LEU A 501 -7.32 1.43 -2.51
N TRP A 502 -7.33 0.47 -3.44
CA TRP A 502 -7.08 -0.95 -3.17
C TRP A 502 -5.91 -1.26 -2.20
N PRO A 503 -4.76 -0.56 -2.25
CA PRO A 503 -3.65 -0.80 -1.32
C PRO A 503 -4.01 -0.68 0.17
N TRP A 504 -5.09 0.02 0.53
CA TRP A 504 -5.52 0.22 1.92
C TRP A 504 -6.78 -0.55 2.31
N PHE A 505 -7.52 -1.12 1.36
CA PHE A 505 -8.80 -1.78 1.64
C PHE A 505 -8.78 -3.27 1.28
N GLU A 506 -9.42 -4.07 2.12
CA GLU A 506 -9.67 -5.50 1.87
C GLU A 506 -11.00 -5.73 1.10
N GLY A 507 -11.45 -4.70 0.37
CA GLY A 507 -12.73 -4.62 -0.32
C GLY A 507 -12.95 -3.24 -0.95
N PRO A 508 -14.15 -2.95 -1.49
CA PRO A 508 -14.46 -1.62 -2.02
C PRO A 508 -14.53 -0.58 -0.88
N CYS A 509 -14.22 0.67 -1.20
CA CYS A 509 -14.49 1.82 -0.33
C CYS A 509 -16.00 2.03 -0.20
N LEU A 510 -16.46 2.16 1.05
CA LEU A 510 -17.88 2.23 1.42
C LEU A 510 -18.25 3.57 2.05
N CYS A 511 -17.46 4.62 1.78
CA CYS A 511 -17.83 5.96 2.16
C CYS A 511 -19.15 6.40 1.50
N SER A 512 -19.77 7.44 2.05
CA SER A 512 -21.08 7.92 1.60
C SER A 512 -21.10 8.26 0.10
N LYS A 513 -20.02 8.87 -0.44
CA LYS A 513 -19.88 9.17 -1.87
C LYS A 513 -19.88 7.92 -2.73
N CYS A 514 -19.04 6.93 -2.41
CA CYS A 514 -19.00 5.67 -3.15
C CYS A 514 -20.35 4.95 -3.11
N LEU A 515 -21.00 4.87 -1.95
CA LEU A 515 -22.31 4.22 -1.81
C LEU A 515 -23.40 4.91 -2.65
N ARG A 516 -23.40 6.25 -2.73
CA ARG A 516 -24.31 6.99 -3.62
C ARG A 516 -24.07 6.62 -5.07
N GLU A 517 -22.82 6.68 -5.53
CA GLU A 517 -22.45 6.40 -6.91
C GLU A 517 -22.71 4.94 -7.33
N TYR A 518 -22.47 3.97 -6.44
CA TYR A 518 -22.84 2.56 -6.68
C TYR A 518 -24.34 2.39 -6.96
N ARG A 519 -25.20 3.02 -6.15
CA ARG A 519 -26.66 2.94 -6.33
C ARG A 519 -27.11 3.57 -7.65
N HIS A 520 -26.45 4.64 -8.10
CA HIS A 520 -26.74 5.25 -9.39
C HIS A 520 -26.38 4.30 -10.56
N ALA A 521 -25.21 3.65 -10.51
CA ALA A 521 -24.77 2.71 -11.53
C ALA A 521 -25.68 1.47 -11.65
N GLU A 522 -26.17 0.94 -10.52
CA GLU A 522 -27.13 -0.18 -10.52
C GLU A 522 -28.45 0.20 -11.20
N ASN A 523 -28.98 1.40 -10.91
CA ASN A 523 -30.22 1.88 -11.50
C ASN A 523 -30.11 2.08 -13.03
N ASP A 524 -29.01 2.66 -13.52
CA ASP A 524 -28.79 2.83 -14.97
C ASP A 524 -28.67 1.49 -15.72
N THR A 525 -28.10 0.47 -15.08
CA THR A 525 -27.98 -0.87 -15.65
C THR A 525 -29.34 -1.59 -15.75
N THR A 526 -30.24 -1.35 -14.80
CA THR A 526 -31.61 -1.89 -14.84
C THR A 526 -32.50 -1.22 -15.88
N LEU A 527 -32.25 0.04 -16.22
CA LEU A 527 -32.99 0.76 -17.27
C LEU A 527 -32.54 0.36 -18.68
N ASN A 528 -31.25 0.08 -18.89
CA ASN A 528 -30.69 -0.29 -20.21
C ASN A 528 -30.87 -1.77 -20.61
N THR A 529 -31.29 -2.64 -19.69
CA THR A 529 -31.53 -4.07 -19.98
C THR A 529 -32.97 -4.36 -20.45
N GLY A 530 -33.82 -3.33 -20.58
CA GLY A 530 -35.19 -3.43 -21.07
C GLY A 530 -35.37 -3.69 -22.58
N SER A 531 -34.28 -3.81 -23.36
CA SER A 531 -34.36 -4.04 -24.82
C SER A 531 -33.44 -5.17 -25.30
N SER A 532 -33.56 -6.37 -24.74
CA SER A 532 -33.26 -7.62 -25.46
C SER A 532 -33.73 -8.82 -24.65
N GLY A 533 -34.84 -9.42 -25.08
CA GLY A 533 -35.29 -10.70 -24.53
C GLY A 533 -34.40 -11.84 -25.01
N LEU A 534 -33.90 -12.66 -24.09
CA LEU A 534 -33.93 -14.14 -24.09
C LEU A 534 -32.93 -14.73 -23.08
N PHE A 535 -33.42 -15.76 -22.37
CA PHE A 535 -32.73 -16.74 -21.51
C PHE A 535 -32.33 -16.40 -20.06
N GLY A 536 -32.93 -17.18 -19.15
CA GLY A 536 -32.19 -17.88 -18.10
C GLY A 536 -32.29 -17.29 -16.69
N SER A 537 -33.10 -17.94 -15.85
CA SER A 537 -33.10 -17.81 -14.39
C SER A 537 -31.68 -17.83 -13.81
N ALA A 538 -31.28 -16.73 -13.15
CA ALA A 538 -30.04 -16.62 -12.39
C ALA A 538 -30.38 -16.28 -10.93
N GLU A 539 -30.78 -17.29 -10.17
CA GLU A 539 -30.54 -17.30 -8.72
C GLU A 539 -29.03 -17.50 -8.49
N ASN A 540 -28.47 -16.76 -7.54
CA ASN A 540 -27.04 -16.69 -7.19
C ASN A 540 -26.10 -16.07 -8.23
N ARG A 541 -26.08 -14.73 -8.31
CA ARG A 541 -24.83 -14.00 -8.57
C ARG A 541 -24.35 -13.36 -7.27
N PRO A 542 -23.26 -13.86 -6.63
CA PRO A 542 -22.53 -13.01 -5.70
C PRO A 542 -22.04 -11.80 -6.48
N PHE A 543 -21.99 -10.63 -5.83
CA PHE A 543 -21.38 -9.39 -6.32
C PHE A 543 -20.39 -9.67 -7.44
N GLY A 544 -20.80 -9.32 -8.67
CA GLY A 544 -20.07 -9.68 -9.87
C GLY A 544 -18.61 -9.28 -9.76
N HIS A 545 -17.75 -10.08 -10.37
CA HIS A 545 -16.37 -9.75 -10.66
C HIS A 545 -16.30 -8.34 -11.28
N ILE A 546 -16.22 -7.30 -10.45
CA ILE A 546 -15.49 -6.10 -10.79
C ILE A 546 -14.09 -6.64 -11.04
N GLN A 547 -13.63 -6.50 -12.27
CA GLN A 547 -12.29 -6.88 -12.67
C GLN A 547 -11.36 -6.00 -11.84
N GLN A 548 -10.97 -6.51 -10.66
CA GLN A 548 -10.14 -5.81 -9.69
C GLN A 548 -8.85 -5.43 -10.41
N SER A 549 -8.73 -4.14 -10.68
CA SER A 549 -7.49 -3.46 -10.96
C SER A 549 -6.52 -3.71 -9.83
N THR A 550 -5.32 -4.05 -10.21
CA THR A 550 -4.40 -4.80 -9.38
C THR A 550 -3.35 -3.87 -8.78
N PRO A 551 -2.94 -4.06 -7.51
CA PRO A 551 -1.74 -3.40 -6.98
C PRO A 551 -0.51 -3.78 -7.81
N HIS A 552 0.60 -3.04 -7.70
CA HIS A 552 1.86 -3.38 -8.38
C HIS A 552 2.25 -4.86 -8.20
N ALA A 553 2.15 -5.36 -6.96
CA ALA A 553 2.31 -6.78 -6.65
C ALA A 553 1.37 -7.67 -7.48
N ALA A 554 0.08 -7.37 -7.56
CA ALA A 554 -0.87 -8.19 -8.30
C ALA A 554 -0.83 -7.99 -9.83
N GLU A 555 -0.34 -6.85 -10.33
CA GLU A 555 -0.03 -6.63 -11.76
C GLU A 555 1.17 -7.48 -12.19
N ASN A 556 2.23 -7.52 -11.38
CA ASN A 556 3.37 -8.42 -11.57
C ASN A 556 2.95 -9.88 -11.65
N ILE A 557 1.95 -10.22 -10.84
CA ILE A 557 1.38 -11.55 -10.81
C ILE A 557 0.51 -11.85 -12.03
N LYS A 558 -0.38 -10.94 -12.45
CA LYS A 558 -1.18 -11.10 -13.68
C LYS A 558 -0.26 -11.38 -14.87
N LEU A 559 0.87 -10.67 -14.96
CA LEU A 559 1.90 -10.91 -15.93
C LEU A 559 2.49 -12.34 -15.85
N CYS A 560 2.89 -12.80 -14.67
CA CYS A 560 3.43 -14.17 -14.53
C CYS A 560 2.41 -15.26 -14.89
N SER A 561 1.12 -15.05 -14.55
CA SER A 561 0.05 -16.02 -14.84
C SER A 561 -0.23 -16.18 -16.35
N SER A 562 -0.02 -15.12 -17.15
CA SER A 562 -0.22 -15.17 -18.61
C SER A 562 0.97 -15.82 -19.34
N LEU A 563 2.17 -15.74 -18.77
CA LEU A 563 3.42 -16.25 -19.35
C LEU A 563 3.61 -17.77 -19.23
N HIS A 564 2.82 -18.45 -18.39
CA HIS A 564 2.90 -19.90 -18.11
C HIS A 564 1.71 -20.72 -18.63
N ARG A 565 0.79 -20.14 -19.42
CA ARG A 565 -0.15 -20.95 -20.20
C ARG A 565 0.60 -21.68 -21.32
N SER A 566 1.01 -22.92 -21.08
CA SER A 566 1.64 -23.77 -22.10
C SER A 566 0.69 -24.06 -23.28
N PRO A 567 1.19 -24.13 -24.52
CA PRO A 567 0.50 -24.83 -25.58
C PRO A 567 0.61 -26.35 -25.34
N THR A 568 -0.50 -27.04 -25.50
CA THR A 568 -0.59 -28.50 -25.53
C THR A 568 0.38 -29.10 -26.54
N ALA A 569 0.95 -30.24 -26.17
CA ALA A 569 1.89 -31.05 -26.93
C ALA A 569 1.51 -31.26 -28.40
N ASN A 570 2.52 -31.20 -29.27
CA ASN A 570 2.65 -32.13 -30.39
C ASN A 570 4.13 -32.44 -30.60
N MET A 571 4.49 -33.68 -30.25
CA MET A 571 5.68 -34.36 -30.76
C MET A 571 5.58 -34.43 -32.29
N LEU A 572 6.59 -33.91 -33.00
CA LEU A 572 7.03 -34.52 -34.25
C LEU A 572 8.55 -34.41 -34.34
N SER A 573 9.18 -35.58 -34.44
CA SER A 573 10.58 -35.74 -34.81
C SER A 573 10.86 -35.10 -36.15
N LEU A 574 12.03 -34.47 -36.33
CA LEU A 574 12.73 -34.50 -37.60
C LEU A 574 14.24 -34.26 -37.39
N THR A 575 14.97 -34.87 -38.29
CA THR A 575 16.33 -35.39 -38.19
C THR A 575 17.43 -34.35 -38.42
N ARG A 576 18.60 -34.65 -37.85
CA ARG A 576 19.93 -34.06 -38.11
C ARG A 576 20.15 -33.64 -39.58
N THR A 577 20.71 -32.45 -39.77
CA THR A 577 21.78 -32.21 -40.73
C THR A 577 22.81 -31.24 -40.15
N THR A 578 24.03 -31.75 -40.04
CA THR A 578 25.27 -31.06 -39.70
C THR A 578 25.70 -30.15 -40.84
N THR A 579 26.02 -28.88 -40.56
CA THR A 579 26.98 -28.11 -41.36
C THR A 579 27.90 -27.30 -40.46
N THR A 580 29.14 -27.78 -40.41
CA THR A 580 30.34 -27.07 -39.99
C THR A 580 30.57 -25.85 -40.89
N ARG A 581 30.82 -24.66 -40.32
CA ARG A 581 31.58 -23.64 -41.05
C ARG A 581 32.50 -22.83 -40.14
N ALA A 582 33.74 -22.81 -40.61
CA ALA A 582 34.96 -22.31 -40.02
C ALA A 582 34.94 -20.83 -39.58
N ALA A 583 35.74 -20.60 -38.55
CA ALA A 583 36.24 -19.32 -38.10
C ALA A 583 36.83 -18.47 -39.24
N ARG A 584 36.55 -17.16 -39.18
CA ARG A 584 37.39 -16.13 -39.80
C ARG A 584 37.63 -15.03 -38.77
N GLN A 585 38.82 -15.06 -38.19
CA GLN A 585 39.46 -13.91 -37.55
C GLN A 585 39.80 -12.87 -38.63
N LEU A 586 39.45 -11.62 -38.37
CA LEU A 586 40.03 -10.45 -39.04
C LEU A 586 40.25 -9.33 -37.99
N PRO A 587 41.21 -8.42 -38.24
CA PRO A 587 42.25 -8.08 -37.26
C PRO A 587 41.94 -6.81 -36.46
N PHE A 588 42.54 -6.76 -35.27
CA PHE A 588 42.78 -5.54 -34.49
C PHE A 588 43.47 -4.46 -35.33
N PRO A 589 43.00 -3.21 -35.30
CA PRO A 589 43.86 -2.05 -35.45
C PRO A 589 44.30 -1.52 -34.08
N ARG A 590 45.55 -1.08 -34.07
CA ARG A 590 46.37 -0.62 -32.97
C ARG A 590 45.82 0.63 -32.27
N THR A 591 45.99 0.61 -30.95
CA THR A 591 46.24 1.72 -30.02
C THR A 591 46.52 3.10 -30.64
N LEU A 592 45.69 4.07 -30.27
CA LEU A 592 46.02 5.50 -30.19
C LEU A 592 45.57 6.05 -28.83
N PRO A 593 46.24 7.10 -28.32
CA PRO A 593 46.48 7.30 -26.90
C PRO A 593 45.34 7.99 -26.14
N ALA A 594 45.32 7.76 -24.83
CA ALA A 594 44.44 8.43 -23.88
C ALA A 594 44.53 9.96 -24.00
N LEU A 595 43.43 10.59 -24.42
CA LEU A 595 43.22 12.03 -24.28
C LEU A 595 42.68 12.29 -22.87
N ARG A 596 43.54 12.88 -22.03
CA ARG A 596 43.15 13.57 -20.79
C ARG A 596 42.10 14.65 -21.10
N PRO A 597 41.02 14.80 -20.31
CA PRO A 597 40.24 16.03 -20.37
C PRO A 597 41.07 17.19 -19.80
N PRO A 598 40.99 18.40 -20.40
CA PRO A 598 41.71 19.56 -19.91
C PRO A 598 41.01 20.09 -18.65
N ALA A 599 41.80 20.28 -17.60
CA ALA A 599 41.48 21.20 -16.53
C ALA A 599 41.73 22.63 -17.02
N THR A 600 40.70 23.48 -17.04
CA THR A 600 40.75 24.95 -16.85
C THR A 600 39.30 25.45 -16.91
N ALA A 601 38.74 25.91 -15.79
CA ALA A 601 38.82 27.29 -15.33
C ALA A 601 38.03 28.27 -16.21
N ALA A 602 36.69 28.26 -16.08
CA ALA A 602 35.82 29.38 -16.46
C ALA A 602 34.42 29.24 -15.82
N ALA A 603 34.33 29.34 -14.49
CA ALA A 603 33.07 29.75 -13.81
C ALA A 603 33.30 30.28 -12.38
N ALA A 604 34.55 30.62 -12.03
CA ALA A 604 34.90 31.28 -10.77
C ALA A 604 35.55 32.63 -11.08
N ALA A 605 34.77 33.59 -11.56
CA ALA A 605 35.21 34.99 -11.64
C ALA A 605 34.05 36.00 -11.77
N ILE A 606 32.90 35.80 -11.13
CA ILE A 606 32.03 36.94 -10.76
C ILE A 606 31.46 36.69 -9.34
N ARG A 607 32.34 36.72 -8.35
CA ARG A 607 32.00 37.05 -6.96
C ARG A 607 32.94 38.16 -6.53
N LYS A 608 32.44 39.40 -6.52
CA LYS A 608 32.63 40.43 -5.48
C LYS A 608 32.46 41.84 -6.05
N ALA A 609 31.23 42.31 -5.99
CA ALA A 609 30.74 43.67 -5.71
C ALA A 609 29.20 43.49 -5.72
N SER A 610 28.37 43.94 -4.81
CA SER A 610 28.48 44.98 -3.81
C SER A 610 27.33 44.76 -2.81
N THR A 611 27.61 45.07 -1.56
CA THR A 611 26.69 45.61 -0.56
C THR A 611 25.45 46.32 -1.13
N THR A 612 24.30 46.04 -0.52
CA THR A 612 23.15 46.94 -0.27
C THR A 612 23.00 48.11 -1.24
N THR A 613 22.07 48.02 -2.21
CA THR A 613 21.35 49.19 -2.75
C THR A 613 20.09 48.77 -3.52
N PRO A 614 18.98 49.51 -3.46
CA PRO A 614 17.74 49.15 -4.16
C PRO A 614 17.89 49.37 -5.67
N ILE A 615 17.38 48.43 -6.47
CA ILE A 615 17.33 48.51 -7.94
C ILE A 615 16.38 49.65 -8.34
N LYS A 616 16.84 50.56 -9.23
CA LYS A 616 16.05 51.71 -9.70
C LYS A 616 14.94 51.29 -10.67
N PRO A 617 13.74 51.89 -10.60
CA PRO A 617 12.55 51.52 -11.37
C PRO A 617 12.65 51.68 -12.90
N GLU A 618 13.72 52.27 -13.43
CA GLU A 618 13.90 52.43 -14.88
C GLU A 618 14.39 51.15 -15.59
N GLN A 619 15.11 50.25 -14.90
CA GLN A 619 15.58 49.00 -15.51
C GLN A 619 14.49 47.94 -15.65
N THR A 620 13.46 47.99 -14.81
CA THR A 620 12.29 47.09 -14.90
C THR A 620 11.42 47.42 -16.12
N LYS A 621 11.34 48.70 -16.51
CA LYS A 621 10.58 49.11 -17.71
C LYS A 621 11.18 48.55 -19.01
N ASP A 622 12.50 48.47 -19.13
CA ASP A 622 13.14 47.96 -20.35
C ASP A 622 12.93 46.43 -20.52
N LEU A 623 12.84 45.69 -19.41
CA LEU A 623 12.57 44.25 -19.39
C LEU A 623 11.13 43.91 -19.83
N PHE A 624 10.14 44.66 -19.32
CA PHE A 624 8.74 44.52 -19.76
C PHE A 624 8.54 44.95 -21.22
N THR A 625 9.28 45.96 -21.71
CA THR A 625 9.18 46.42 -23.10
C THR A 625 9.75 45.40 -24.09
N ARG A 626 10.71 44.56 -23.68
CA ARG A 626 11.22 43.44 -24.48
C ARG A 626 10.25 42.26 -24.56
N PHE A 627 9.46 42.01 -23.52
CA PHE A 627 8.38 41.02 -23.54
C PHE A 627 7.10 41.53 -24.26
N ALA A 628 6.96 42.84 -24.47
CA ALA A 628 5.80 43.45 -25.10
C ALA A 628 5.75 43.35 -26.64
N LYS A 629 6.78 42.79 -27.28
CA LYS A 629 6.74 42.46 -28.72
C LYS A 629 6.35 41.00 -28.90
N LEU A 630 5.07 40.69 -28.66
CA LEU A 630 4.47 39.40 -28.96
C LEU A 630 4.25 39.25 -30.47
N ASP A 631 4.53 38.05 -30.99
CA ASP A 631 4.33 37.65 -32.39
C ASP A 631 2.91 38.02 -32.88
N PRO A 632 2.75 38.59 -34.10
CA PRO A 632 1.44 38.93 -34.65
C PRO A 632 0.47 37.74 -34.76
N GLU A 633 0.98 36.51 -34.84
CA GLU A 633 0.19 35.26 -34.82
C GLU A 633 -0.57 35.07 -33.50
N LEU A 634 -0.04 35.56 -32.37
CA LEU A 634 -0.69 35.42 -31.06
C LEU A 634 -1.98 36.24 -30.96
N TYR A 635 -2.05 37.38 -31.68
CA TYR A 635 -3.28 38.17 -31.81
C TYR A 635 -4.29 37.45 -32.70
N GLY A 636 -3.84 36.71 -33.71
CA GLY A 636 -4.69 35.83 -34.53
C GLY A 636 -5.35 34.75 -33.67
N ILE A 637 -4.56 34.04 -32.88
CA ILE A 637 -5.05 32.99 -31.95
C ILE A 637 -6.02 33.60 -30.93
N LEU A 638 -5.65 34.71 -30.28
CA LEU A 638 -6.52 35.37 -29.30
C LEU A 638 -7.86 35.80 -29.92
N THR A 639 -7.85 36.28 -31.16
CA THR A 639 -9.08 36.67 -31.88
C THR A 639 -9.96 35.46 -32.19
N VAL A 640 -9.37 34.34 -32.62
CA VAL A 640 -10.11 33.08 -32.87
C VAL A 640 -10.69 32.54 -31.57
N THR A 641 -9.92 32.53 -30.48
CA THR A 641 -10.37 32.06 -29.17
C THR A 641 -11.50 32.93 -28.62
N LEU A 642 -11.37 34.26 -28.67
CA LEU A 642 -12.44 35.17 -28.24
C LEU A 642 -13.69 35.03 -29.12
N GLY A 643 -13.53 34.81 -30.43
CA GLY A 643 -14.65 34.52 -31.34
C GLY A 643 -15.38 33.23 -30.99
N ALA A 644 -14.64 32.16 -30.71
CA ALA A 644 -15.22 30.86 -30.32
C ALA A 644 -15.96 30.96 -28.98
N VAL A 645 -15.35 31.58 -27.98
CA VAL A 645 -15.96 31.78 -26.65
C VAL A 645 -17.21 32.65 -26.74
N SER A 646 -17.16 33.73 -27.53
CA SER A 646 -18.30 34.63 -27.71
C SER A 646 -19.46 33.95 -28.45
N ALA A 647 -19.16 33.13 -29.47
CA ALA A 647 -20.18 32.35 -30.18
C ALA A 647 -20.81 31.29 -29.27
N PHE A 648 -20.02 30.63 -28.43
CA PHE A 648 -20.51 29.67 -27.45
C PHE A 648 -21.40 30.35 -26.39
N ALA A 649 -20.97 31.49 -25.86
CA ALA A 649 -21.75 32.28 -24.92
C ALA A 649 -23.06 32.79 -25.54
N TYR A 650 -23.04 33.26 -26.79
CA TYR A 650 -24.23 33.69 -27.51
C TYR A 650 -25.20 32.52 -27.76
N TYR A 651 -24.67 31.33 -28.12
CA TYR A 651 -25.48 30.13 -28.32
C TYR A 651 -26.22 29.70 -27.04
N PHE A 652 -25.55 29.72 -25.89
CA PHE A 652 -26.16 29.38 -24.60
C PHE A 652 -27.06 30.49 -24.04
N ALA A 653 -26.77 31.76 -24.31
CA ALA A 653 -27.66 32.87 -23.96
C ALA A 653 -28.95 32.87 -24.83
N GLY A 654 -28.86 32.41 -26.08
CA GLY A 654 -29.99 32.28 -27.00
C GLY A 654 -30.78 30.97 -26.87
N ASN A 655 -30.18 29.92 -26.29
CA ASN A 655 -30.82 28.63 -26.00
C ASN A 655 -30.63 28.27 -24.52
N PRO A 656 -31.39 28.88 -23.59
CA PRO A 656 -31.34 28.48 -22.20
C PRO A 656 -31.75 27.00 -22.08
N THR A 657 -30.81 26.13 -21.69
CA THR A 657 -31.12 24.76 -21.29
C THR A 657 -31.82 24.79 -19.95
N GLY A 658 -33.14 24.98 -19.98
CA GLY A 658 -33.98 24.77 -18.81
C GLY A 658 -34.02 23.28 -18.47
N SER A 659 -33.52 22.91 -17.28
CA SER A 659 -34.28 21.98 -16.43
C SER A 659 -35.59 22.70 -16.08
N SER A 660 -36.79 22.16 -16.11
CA SER A 660 -37.31 20.80 -15.97
C SER A 660 -38.82 20.93 -16.23
N ASP A 661 -39.51 19.96 -16.84
CA ASP A 661 -40.99 19.97 -16.78
C ASP A 661 -41.47 19.41 -15.43
N ALA A 662 -41.16 20.14 -14.35
CA ALA A 662 -41.86 20.05 -13.07
C ALA A 662 -42.68 21.34 -12.91
N ARG A 663 -43.89 21.33 -13.48
CA ARG A 663 -44.80 22.47 -13.42
C ARG A 663 -45.53 22.47 -12.07
N SER A 664 -45.32 23.51 -11.26
CA SER A 664 -46.09 23.70 -10.00
C SER A 664 -47.57 23.90 -10.33
N VAL A 665 -48.43 23.00 -9.83
CA VAL A 665 -49.90 23.09 -10.01
C VAL A 665 -50.54 23.64 -8.73
N PRO A 666 -51.12 24.86 -8.76
CA PRO A 666 -51.74 25.45 -7.58
C PRO A 666 -53.05 24.75 -7.21
N ALA A 667 -53.34 24.71 -5.90
CA ALA A 667 -54.63 24.23 -5.39
C ALA A 667 -55.77 25.18 -5.77
N VAL A 668 -56.98 24.65 -5.96
CA VAL A 668 -58.19 25.45 -6.22
C VAL A 668 -58.56 26.22 -4.94
N PRO A 669 -58.64 27.56 -4.96
CA PRO A 669 -58.95 28.35 -3.77
C PRO A 669 -60.30 27.97 -3.16
N GLY A 670 -60.36 27.69 -1.85
CA GLY A 670 -61.59 27.34 -1.16
C GLY A 670 -61.96 25.84 -1.20
N SER A 671 -61.18 25.01 -1.90
CA SER A 671 -61.37 23.55 -1.96
C SER A 671 -60.81 22.80 -0.74
N GLU A 672 -60.66 23.50 0.39
CA GLU A 672 -60.06 22.92 1.59
C GLU A 672 -61.04 21.96 2.30
N PRO A 673 -60.56 20.85 2.89
CA PRO A 673 -61.42 19.72 3.30
C PRO A 673 -62.37 20.06 4.46
N TRP A 674 -62.09 21.13 5.20
CA TRP A 674 -62.93 21.59 6.32
C TRP A 674 -64.07 22.51 5.89
N ARG A 675 -64.16 22.91 4.61
CA ARG A 675 -65.24 23.75 4.08
C ARG A 675 -66.38 22.96 3.43
N GLU A 676 -66.13 21.73 2.96
CA GLU A 676 -67.14 20.87 2.34
C GLU A 676 -67.29 19.54 3.10
N ALA A 677 -68.49 19.28 3.64
CA ALA A 677 -68.78 18.04 4.36
C ALA A 677 -68.89 16.87 3.37
N GLY A 678 -67.86 16.03 3.31
CA GLY A 678 -67.82 14.80 2.49
C GLY A 678 -66.65 14.68 1.51
N ALA A 679 -65.72 15.63 1.47
CA ALA A 679 -64.52 15.56 0.63
C ALA A 679 -63.47 14.58 1.22
N SER A 680 -62.80 13.80 0.35
CA SER A 680 -61.85 12.75 0.77
C SER A 680 -60.37 13.10 0.53
N GLY A 681 -60.10 14.06 -0.36
CA GLY A 681 -58.77 14.60 -0.66
C GLY A 681 -58.38 15.82 0.18
N LYS A 682 -57.09 16.21 0.19
CA LYS A 682 -56.56 17.35 0.98
C LYS A 682 -56.87 18.73 0.36
N TYR A 683 -57.03 18.79 -0.96
CA TYR A 683 -57.44 19.97 -1.75
C TYR A 683 -57.81 19.48 -3.16
N MET A 684 -58.47 20.31 -3.97
CA MET A 684 -58.65 20.04 -5.40
C MET A 684 -57.59 20.77 -6.23
N TYR A 685 -57.24 20.22 -7.39
CA TYR A 685 -56.31 20.83 -8.33
C TYR A 685 -56.81 20.75 -9.76
N TYR A 686 -56.34 21.66 -10.61
CA TYR A 686 -56.57 21.63 -12.05
C TYR A 686 -55.52 20.74 -12.71
N PRO A 687 -55.90 19.61 -13.36
CA PRO A 687 -54.92 18.72 -13.99
C PRO A 687 -54.04 19.45 -15.01
N GLY A 688 -52.72 19.40 -14.82
CA GLY A 688 -51.74 20.10 -15.65
C GLY A 688 -51.67 21.63 -15.44
N GLY A 689 -52.36 22.18 -14.44
CA GLY A 689 -52.40 23.63 -14.16
C GLY A 689 -53.36 24.44 -15.03
N ASP A 690 -54.25 23.79 -15.78
CA ASP A 690 -55.19 24.42 -16.70
C ASP A 690 -56.56 24.66 -16.03
N VAL A 691 -56.86 25.92 -15.72
CA VAL A 691 -58.09 26.36 -15.01
C VAL A 691 -59.40 26.10 -15.77
N HIS A 692 -59.33 25.74 -17.05
CA HIS A 692 -60.49 25.41 -17.87
C HIS A 692 -60.89 23.93 -17.78
N ARG A 693 -60.07 23.08 -17.17
CA ARG A 693 -60.38 21.66 -16.95
C ARG A 693 -61.16 21.46 -15.66
N THR A 694 -61.95 20.38 -15.59
CA THR A 694 -62.70 20.05 -14.37
C THR A 694 -61.72 19.72 -13.22
N PRO A 695 -61.85 20.35 -12.04
CA PRO A 695 -60.99 20.09 -10.88
C PRO A 695 -61.04 18.61 -10.43
N LYS A 696 -59.92 18.08 -9.95
CA LYS A 696 -59.81 16.73 -9.37
C LYS A 696 -59.33 16.78 -7.91
N GLU A 697 -59.76 15.83 -7.09
CA GLU A 697 -59.24 15.67 -5.72
C GLU A 697 -57.76 15.27 -5.75
N ALA A 698 -56.93 15.94 -4.94
CA ALA A 698 -55.54 15.55 -4.74
C ALA A 698 -55.48 14.26 -3.91
N PRO A 699 -54.68 13.26 -4.32
CA PRO A 699 -54.57 11.99 -3.60
C PRO A 699 -54.05 12.22 -2.18
N SER A 700 -54.66 11.56 -1.19
CA SER A 700 -54.30 11.69 0.23
C SER A 700 -52.83 11.31 0.48
N ALA A 701 -52.18 11.98 1.43
CA ALA A 701 -50.81 11.69 1.86
C ALA A 701 -50.67 10.31 2.54
N LEU A 702 -50.58 9.27 1.72
CA LEU A 702 -49.95 7.99 2.08
C LEU A 702 -48.83 7.81 1.06
N ASN A 703 -47.59 7.76 1.55
CA ASN A 703 -46.40 7.47 0.75
C ASN A 703 -46.64 6.17 -0.04
N ALA A 704 -46.85 6.29 -1.36
CA ALA A 704 -46.87 5.13 -2.24
C ALA A 704 -45.41 4.77 -2.57
N ALA A 705 -44.86 3.80 -1.85
CA ALA A 705 -43.57 3.21 -2.20
C ALA A 705 -43.79 2.12 -3.26
N VAL A 706 -43.06 2.20 -4.38
CA VAL A 706 -42.98 1.11 -5.35
C VAL A 706 -41.99 0.10 -4.79
N ILE A 707 -42.47 -1.09 -4.42
CA ILE A 707 -41.63 -2.20 -3.98
C ILE A 707 -41.48 -3.16 -5.17
N PRO A 708 -40.34 -3.17 -5.88
CA PRO A 708 -40.12 -4.12 -6.96
C PRO A 708 -39.90 -5.54 -6.41
N GLY A 709 -40.32 -6.57 -7.15
CA GLY A 709 -39.97 -7.96 -6.87
C GLY A 709 -40.80 -8.70 -5.81
N VAL A 710 -42.01 -8.24 -5.49
CA VAL A 710 -42.88 -8.91 -4.50
C VAL A 710 -43.83 -9.92 -5.18
N ASN A 711 -43.78 -11.18 -4.76
CA ASN A 711 -44.77 -12.19 -5.19
C ASN A 711 -46.01 -12.13 -4.30
N LEU A 712 -47.07 -11.49 -4.79
CA LEU A 712 -48.37 -11.47 -4.14
C LEU A 712 -49.30 -12.51 -4.76
N PRO A 713 -50.17 -13.18 -3.97
CA PRO A 713 -51.29 -13.95 -4.48
C PRO A 713 -52.12 -13.12 -5.47
N LYS A 714 -52.66 -13.77 -6.52
CA LYS A 714 -53.33 -13.10 -7.65
C LYS A 714 -54.37 -12.06 -7.22
N GLU A 715 -55.20 -12.38 -6.22
CA GLU A 715 -56.22 -11.47 -5.70
C GLU A 715 -55.63 -10.18 -5.09
N LEU A 716 -54.48 -10.27 -4.40
CA LEU A 716 -53.81 -9.10 -3.83
C LEU A 716 -53.04 -8.33 -4.90
N HIS A 717 -52.46 -9.03 -5.87
CA HIS A 717 -51.78 -8.39 -7.00
C HIS A 717 -52.76 -7.52 -7.80
N GLU A 718 -53.93 -8.05 -8.18
CA GLU A 718 -54.93 -7.28 -8.94
C GLU A 718 -55.49 -6.09 -8.14
N LYS A 719 -55.63 -6.25 -6.82
CA LYS A 719 -56.14 -5.22 -5.91
C LYS A 719 -55.16 -4.06 -5.69
N TYR A 720 -53.86 -4.33 -5.57
CA TYR A 720 -52.86 -3.32 -5.20
C TYR A 720 -51.95 -2.88 -6.34
N ASN A 721 -51.88 -3.61 -7.45
CA ASN A 721 -51.12 -3.19 -8.63
C ASN A 721 -51.84 -2.04 -9.35
N LYS A 722 -51.20 -0.87 -9.35
CA LYS A 722 -51.66 0.36 -10.01
C LYS A 722 -50.93 0.63 -11.33
N TYR A 723 -49.92 -0.16 -11.68
CA TYR A 723 -49.11 0.01 -12.87
C TYR A 723 -49.92 -0.32 -14.14
N GLY A 724 -49.94 0.61 -15.12
CA GLY A 724 -50.65 0.45 -16.40
C GLY A 724 -52.17 0.63 -16.34
N LYS A 725 -52.71 1.26 -15.29
CA LYS A 725 -54.13 1.64 -15.19
C LYS A 725 -54.30 3.15 -15.39
N ASP A 726 -55.31 3.55 -16.16
CA ASP A 726 -55.58 4.95 -16.48
C ASP A 726 -55.66 5.84 -15.22
N GLY A 727 -54.79 6.85 -15.14
CA GLY A 727 -54.72 7.82 -14.04
C GLY A 727 -53.61 7.61 -13.00
N TYR A 728 -52.71 6.64 -13.21
CA TYR A 728 -51.53 6.38 -12.37
C TYR A 728 -50.22 6.26 -13.18
N ASP A 729 -50.11 6.97 -14.31
CA ASP A 729 -48.84 7.14 -15.02
C ASP A 729 -48.04 8.24 -14.32
N PHE A 730 -46.92 7.87 -13.70
CA PHE A 730 -45.97 8.79 -13.05
C PHE A 730 -44.86 9.18 -14.01
#